data_AF-A0A9P6ITQ2-F1
#
_entry.id   AF-A0A9P6ITQ2-F1
#
_cell.length_a   1.000
_cell.length_b   1.000
_cell.length_c   1.000
_cell.angle_alpha   90.00
_cell.angle_beta   90.00
_cell.angle_gamma   90.00
#
_symmetry.space_group_name_H-M   'P 1'
#
loop_
_entity.id
_entity.type
_entity.pdbx_description
1 polymer ?
#
loop_
_entity_poly.entity_id
_entity_poly.type
_entity_poly.pdbx_seq_one_letter_code
_entity_poly.pdbx_strand_id
1 'polypeptide(L)'
;DGIVQFIKQPGTTLDAGDIIGILSLDDPSRVRHAKPFEGQLPPMGQPTIHGAKPHQRYRELRLVLDNAMDGYDNQALVQPTLKEIFEVLQTPELPYLEFNEVFASLSGRIPPKLEIALHQEVDQSMKNHEHFPARTLQALIDSHCRANFSKAADINAFQASVGPLIAIIKEYQHGLKTHSWGFIADYLNKYHEVESLFDDSAREEEIFLSLRDQNKDDVEKVIRIALSHSRVTAKNNLVLTLLDQIKPTASGGALDKFFSPVLKKLAELTGRLTAKVSLKARELLIHVQLPSFEERQSQMEKILRSSVTEEVYGGEHEARMPAFENIKELVDTTYTVFDVLPNFFYHESLHVRIAAFEVYCRRAYHAYEILDINYHMEHQPLLITWKFLLNTPNKSESGPNRVASVSDMSYLINKADPEPVRTGAILAVRDVKELEDRFESILNFFPSHKSNKHLSHLAAASVHNNVLNVVIKSESVHPNDDDYWLNLLSPIVKGETERLRSHGIRRMTFLIFRQGNYPSYFTFRERNNYAEDQTIRHIEPAMAYRLELARLSNFDIKPCFIDNRQVHVYYAVGKENISDCRFFVCALVRPGRLRSSVRTADYLISETDRLLNDILDALEIVGATYKQSDCNHLFINFIPTFQLDATEVETALKGFIDRHGKRLWRLRVTGAEIRFNVQSKSANGVEADPVPLRFIISNVSGYVLNVDTYREVQTEKGSIFKSVGPTGPFHLLPVNQPYPTKEWLQPRRYKAHLMGTTYVYDFGELFRQAVRAQWNHAIKQNSSLKVPSQVLEMRELVLDERQQLQQVVRDAGSNNCGMVAWIFTLRTPEYPEGRQIIVIANDITFNIGSFGPEEDLVFYKASEMARKLGIPRVYLSANSGARIGLASEVIGLFNSCWNDASNPAKGFKYIYLTDAGLKQLEAQEERSGKKSVITETVVEDGETRHKITDVIGAVDGLGVENLRGSGLIAGETSRAYDDIFTITL
;
A
#
# COMPACT_ATOMS: atom_id res chain seq x y z
N ASP A 1 62.82 -11.99 19.18
CA ASP A 1 63.75 -11.24 18.33
C ASP A 1 63.60 -11.72 16.89
N GLY A 2 63.70 -10.78 15.96
CA GLY A 2 63.44 -11.03 14.55
C GLY A 2 63.58 -9.76 13.73
N ILE A 3 63.75 -9.92 12.42
CA ILE A 3 63.91 -8.83 11.46
C ILE A 3 62.53 -8.43 10.94
N VAL A 4 62.14 -7.18 11.20
CA VAL A 4 60.89 -6.61 10.66
C VAL A 4 61.11 -6.26 9.19
N GLN A 5 60.27 -6.84 8.33
CA GLN A 5 60.16 -6.44 6.93
C GLN A 5 58.88 -5.62 6.78
N PHE A 6 59.03 -4.31 6.59
CA PHE A 6 57.91 -3.42 6.35
C PHE A 6 57.33 -3.67 4.95
N ILE A 7 56.02 -3.88 4.89
CA ILE A 7 55.30 -4.14 3.64
C ILE A 7 54.54 -2.90 3.21
N LYS A 8 53.87 -2.22 4.16
CA LYS A 8 53.17 -0.97 3.87
C LYS A 8 54.14 0.22 3.92
N GLN A 9 54.02 1.11 2.92
CA GLN A 9 54.81 2.33 2.85
C GLN A 9 54.26 3.40 3.83
N PRO A 10 55.12 4.25 4.41
CA PRO A 10 54.68 5.37 5.23
C PRO A 10 53.71 6.29 4.46
N GLY A 11 52.67 6.79 5.14
CA GLY A 11 51.64 7.66 4.54
C GLY A 11 50.46 6.93 3.88
N THR A 12 50.42 5.59 3.94
CA THR A 12 49.28 4.78 3.49
C THR A 12 48.17 4.73 4.56
N THR A 13 46.89 4.70 4.15
CA THR A 13 45.74 4.48 5.07
C THR A 13 45.71 3.05 5.62
N LEU A 14 45.25 2.87 6.87
CA LEU A 14 45.20 1.59 7.57
C LEU A 14 43.77 1.26 8.04
N ASP A 15 43.37 0.01 7.89
CA ASP A 15 42.11 -0.56 8.39
C ASP A 15 42.33 -1.47 9.62
N ALA A 16 41.26 -1.71 10.37
CA ALA A 16 41.30 -2.60 11.53
C ALA A 16 41.61 -4.04 11.09
N GLY A 17 42.74 -4.59 11.55
CA GLY A 17 43.22 -5.92 11.17
C GLY A 17 44.26 -5.94 10.05
N ASP A 18 44.72 -4.78 9.56
CA ASP A 18 45.74 -4.70 8.52
C ASP A 18 47.14 -5.18 8.96
N ILE A 19 47.88 -5.75 8.01
CA ILE A 19 49.27 -6.18 8.21
C ILE A 19 50.23 -5.07 7.73
N ILE A 20 50.98 -4.49 8.67
CA ILE A 20 51.92 -3.39 8.43
C ILE A 20 53.30 -3.91 7.96
N GLY A 21 53.67 -5.10 8.43
CA GLY A 21 54.92 -5.77 8.07
C GLY A 21 54.92 -7.21 8.58
N ILE A 22 55.85 -7.99 8.07
CA ILE A 22 56.08 -9.36 8.53
C ILE A 22 57.34 -9.34 9.38
N LEU A 23 57.23 -9.91 10.59
CA LEU A 23 58.37 -10.16 11.44
C LEU A 23 58.93 -11.55 11.12
N SER A 24 60.14 -11.60 10.55
CA SER A 24 60.87 -12.87 10.40
C SER A 24 61.58 -13.17 11.71
N LEU A 25 61.16 -14.21 12.41
CA LEU A 25 61.70 -14.58 13.72
C LEU A 25 63.06 -15.26 13.60
N ASP A 26 63.96 -15.00 14.56
CA ASP A 26 65.31 -15.59 14.56
C ASP A 26 65.29 -17.12 14.80
N ASP A 27 64.26 -17.64 15.48
CA ASP A 27 64.04 -19.08 15.70
C ASP A 27 62.54 -19.44 15.49
N PRO A 28 62.12 -19.78 14.26
CA PRO A 28 60.73 -20.14 13.95
C PRO A 28 60.24 -21.39 14.68
N SER A 29 61.14 -22.27 15.14
CA SER A 29 60.79 -23.54 15.79
C SER A 29 60.15 -23.34 17.17
N ARG A 30 60.33 -22.15 17.77
CA ARG A 30 59.72 -21.78 19.05
C ARG A 30 58.26 -21.35 18.92
N VAL A 31 57.74 -21.18 17.70
CA VAL A 31 56.34 -20.78 17.46
C VAL A 31 55.51 -22.00 17.10
N ARG A 32 54.50 -22.30 17.93
CA ARG A 32 53.51 -23.33 17.64
C ARG A 32 52.35 -22.70 16.86
N HIS A 33 52.13 -23.13 15.63
CA HIS A 33 50.96 -22.72 14.85
C HIS A 33 49.71 -23.47 15.31
N ALA A 34 48.65 -22.74 15.68
CA ALA A 34 47.34 -23.33 15.93
C ALA A 34 46.73 -23.77 14.60
N LYS A 35 46.34 -25.05 14.50
CA LYS A 35 45.56 -25.54 13.34
C LYS A 35 44.08 -25.23 13.57
N PRO A 36 43.34 -24.72 12.57
CA PRO A 36 41.90 -24.55 12.68
C PRO A 36 41.22 -25.91 12.84
N PHE A 37 40.12 -25.95 13.58
CA PHE A 37 39.30 -27.16 13.68
C PHE A 37 38.44 -27.29 12.41
N GLU A 38 38.64 -28.36 11.64
CA GLU A 38 37.94 -28.61 10.37
C GLU A 38 36.70 -29.53 10.52
N GLY A 39 36.45 -30.05 11.72
CA GLY A 39 35.34 -30.95 11.99
C GLY A 39 33.99 -30.23 12.22
N GLN A 40 32.91 -31.01 12.25
CA GLN A 40 31.60 -30.57 12.75
C GLN A 40 31.35 -31.16 14.14
N LEU A 41 30.50 -30.51 14.94
CA LEU A 41 30.03 -31.08 16.19
C LEU A 41 29.05 -32.23 15.89
N PRO A 42 29.15 -33.39 16.56
CA PRO A 42 28.16 -34.46 16.44
C PRO A 42 26.75 -33.99 16.80
N PRO A 43 25.68 -34.54 16.20
CA PRO A 43 24.30 -34.19 16.53
C PRO A 43 23.94 -34.74 17.92
N MET A 44 24.06 -33.91 18.96
CA MET A 44 23.82 -34.30 20.37
C MET A 44 22.32 -34.35 20.75
N GLY A 45 21.41 -33.93 19.85
CA GLY A 45 19.97 -33.87 20.13
C GLY A 45 19.58 -32.72 21.08
N GLN A 46 18.35 -32.78 21.61
CA GLN A 46 17.87 -31.79 22.59
C GLN A 46 18.55 -32.02 23.96
N PRO A 47 18.89 -30.94 24.70
CA PRO A 47 19.62 -31.03 25.97
C PRO A 47 18.78 -31.60 27.13
N THR A 48 17.45 -31.63 26.97
CA THR A 48 16.50 -32.07 27.99
C THR A 48 15.56 -33.13 27.42
N ILE A 49 15.18 -34.11 28.25
CA ILE A 49 14.20 -35.14 27.87
C ILE A 49 12.80 -34.55 28.04
N HIS A 50 12.15 -34.27 26.91
CA HIS A 50 10.77 -33.80 26.91
C HIS A 50 9.81 -34.98 26.89
N GLY A 51 8.71 -34.86 27.64
CA GLY A 51 7.67 -35.89 27.67
C GLY A 51 6.71 -35.76 26.48
N ALA A 52 6.27 -36.89 25.94
CA ALA A 52 5.43 -36.93 24.74
C ALA A 52 3.93 -36.66 25.02
N LYS A 53 3.53 -36.48 26.28
CA LYS A 53 2.12 -36.27 26.63
C LYS A 53 1.66 -34.86 26.22
N PRO A 54 0.38 -34.68 25.82
CA PRO A 54 -0.15 -33.39 25.36
C PRO A 54 0.15 -32.19 26.28
N HIS A 55 -0.04 -32.31 27.60
CA HIS A 55 0.25 -31.23 28.56
C HIS A 55 1.74 -30.88 28.68
N GLN A 56 2.63 -31.85 28.50
CA GLN A 56 4.08 -31.66 28.57
C GLN A 56 4.58 -30.95 27.31
N ARG A 57 4.08 -31.38 26.13
CA ARG A 57 4.32 -30.69 24.86
C ARG A 57 3.74 -29.27 24.87
N TYR A 58 2.52 -29.08 25.38
CA TYR A 58 1.92 -27.75 25.50
C TYR A 58 2.81 -26.77 26.28
N ARG A 59 3.34 -27.17 27.44
CA ARG A 59 4.25 -26.31 28.24
C ARG A 59 5.56 -25.98 27.54
N GLU A 60 6.16 -26.96 26.85
CA GLU A 60 7.39 -26.76 26.09
C GLU A 60 7.18 -25.77 24.93
N LEU A 61 6.14 -25.99 24.12
CA LEU A 61 5.81 -25.14 22.98
C LEU A 61 5.48 -23.72 23.46
N ARG A 62 4.75 -23.58 24.58
CA ARG A 62 4.46 -22.29 25.21
C ARG A 62 5.74 -21.57 25.65
N LEU A 63 6.69 -22.26 26.27
CA LEU A 63 7.98 -21.68 26.68
C LEU A 63 8.77 -21.13 25.49
N VAL A 64 8.79 -21.85 24.36
CA VAL A 64 9.46 -21.39 23.14
C VAL A 64 8.83 -20.09 22.61
N LEU A 65 7.49 -20.01 22.59
CA LEU A 65 6.75 -18.83 22.16
C LEU A 65 6.90 -17.66 23.13
N ASP A 66 6.92 -17.92 24.45
CA ASP A 66 7.18 -16.90 25.46
C ASP A 66 8.57 -16.28 25.29
N ASN A 67 9.59 -17.12 25.08
CA ASN A 67 10.95 -16.66 24.81
C ASN A 67 11.03 -15.83 23.52
N ALA A 68 10.32 -16.24 22.47
CA ALA A 68 10.26 -15.47 21.22
C ALA A 68 9.59 -14.09 21.43
N MET A 69 8.55 -14.02 22.25
CA MET A 69 7.89 -12.75 22.62
C MET A 69 8.76 -11.85 23.49
N ASP A 70 9.58 -12.43 24.36
CA ASP A 70 10.50 -11.71 25.23
C ASP A 70 11.76 -11.22 24.49
N GLY A 71 11.93 -11.59 23.21
CA GLY A 71 12.98 -11.10 22.32
C GLY A 71 14.17 -12.04 22.14
N TYR A 72 14.11 -13.27 22.63
CA TYR A 72 15.13 -14.28 22.37
C TYR A 72 15.02 -14.84 20.95
N ASP A 73 16.17 -15.18 20.35
CA ASP A 73 16.20 -15.66 18.97
C ASP A 73 15.74 -17.13 18.87
N ASN A 74 14.49 -17.31 18.43
CA ASN A 74 13.88 -18.60 18.14
C ASN A 74 13.20 -18.62 16.76
N GLN A 75 13.54 -17.70 15.83
CA GLN A 75 12.75 -17.47 14.61
C GLN A 75 12.52 -18.73 13.76
N ALA A 76 13.54 -19.58 13.62
CA ALA A 76 13.44 -20.83 12.84
C ALA A 76 12.41 -21.82 13.41
N LEU A 77 12.15 -21.76 14.71
CA LEU A 77 11.26 -22.69 15.42
C LEU A 77 9.82 -22.16 15.54
N VAL A 78 9.57 -20.88 15.31
CA VAL A 78 8.24 -20.26 15.56
C VAL A 78 7.13 -20.92 14.73
N GLN A 79 7.29 -21.05 13.41
CA GLN A 79 6.26 -21.65 12.54
C GLN A 79 5.94 -23.12 12.86
N PRO A 80 6.94 -24.03 12.99
CA PRO A 80 6.63 -25.41 13.36
C PRO A 80 6.01 -25.50 14.77
N THR A 81 6.48 -24.67 15.72
CA THR A 81 5.94 -24.61 17.09
C THR A 81 4.48 -24.16 17.10
N LEU A 82 4.12 -23.13 16.33
CA LEU A 82 2.73 -22.66 16.22
C LEU A 82 1.82 -23.71 15.61
N LYS A 83 2.28 -24.43 14.57
CA LYS A 83 1.48 -25.50 13.98
C LYS A 83 1.18 -26.59 15.01
N GLU A 84 2.21 -27.05 15.73
CA GLU A 84 2.08 -28.10 16.73
C GLU A 84 1.23 -27.64 17.93
N ILE A 85 1.38 -26.40 18.41
CA ILE A 85 0.62 -25.94 19.58
C ILE A 85 -0.88 -25.84 19.29
N PHE A 86 -1.28 -25.47 18.07
CA PHE A 86 -2.70 -25.46 17.69
C PHE A 86 -3.27 -26.88 17.53
N GLU A 87 -2.46 -27.86 17.12
CA GLU A 87 -2.86 -29.28 17.12
C GLU A 87 -3.06 -29.78 18.57
N VAL A 88 -2.15 -29.44 19.50
CA VAL A 88 -2.25 -29.81 20.92
C VAL A 88 -3.46 -29.12 21.59
N LEU A 89 -3.71 -27.85 21.31
CA LEU A 89 -4.86 -27.10 21.84
C LEU A 89 -6.23 -27.63 21.37
N GLN A 90 -6.26 -28.43 20.30
CA GLN A 90 -7.47 -29.10 19.82
C GLN A 90 -7.65 -30.51 20.39
N THR A 91 -6.67 -31.01 21.15
CA THR A 91 -6.70 -32.36 21.71
C THR A 91 -7.59 -32.43 22.96
N PRO A 92 -8.67 -33.25 22.98
CA PRO A 92 -9.60 -33.32 24.10
C PRO A 92 -8.98 -33.78 25.43
N GLU A 93 -7.88 -34.54 25.37
CA GLU A 93 -7.19 -35.10 26.54
C GLU A 93 -6.36 -34.06 27.32
N LEU A 94 -6.01 -32.93 26.70
CA LEU A 94 -5.17 -31.89 27.28
C LEU A 94 -5.64 -31.45 28.69
N PRO A 95 -6.89 -31.00 28.90
CA PRO A 95 -7.36 -30.55 30.22
C PRO A 95 -7.38 -31.66 31.27
N TYR A 96 -7.67 -32.90 30.88
CA TYR A 96 -7.65 -34.05 31.79
C TYR A 96 -6.24 -34.33 32.30
N LEU A 97 -5.25 -34.28 31.41
CA LEU A 97 -3.87 -34.54 31.79
C LEU A 97 -3.26 -33.40 32.61
N GLU A 98 -3.56 -32.15 32.29
CA GLU A 98 -3.16 -30.99 33.12
C GLU A 98 -3.78 -31.06 34.51
N PHE A 99 -5.08 -31.36 34.60
CA PHE A 99 -5.75 -31.54 35.88
C PHE A 99 -5.13 -32.69 36.68
N ASN A 100 -4.93 -33.86 36.08
CA ASN A 100 -4.40 -35.04 36.76
C ASN A 100 -2.97 -34.86 37.28
N GLU A 101 -2.10 -34.15 36.56
CA GLU A 101 -0.75 -33.86 37.03
C GLU A 101 -0.75 -32.97 38.28
N VAL A 102 -1.54 -31.89 38.25
CA VAL A 102 -1.68 -31.00 39.42
C VAL A 102 -2.40 -31.70 40.56
N PHE A 103 -3.45 -32.46 40.26
CA PHE A 103 -4.23 -33.21 41.24
C PHE A 103 -3.37 -34.26 41.95
N ALA A 104 -2.51 -34.98 41.22
CA ALA A 104 -1.56 -35.93 41.80
C ALA A 104 -0.58 -35.27 42.80
N SER A 105 -0.15 -34.03 42.54
CA SER A 105 0.72 -33.29 43.47
C SER A 105 0.00 -32.81 44.74
N LEU A 106 -1.33 -32.72 44.70
CA LEU A 106 -2.19 -32.28 45.81
C LEU A 106 -2.89 -33.44 46.52
N SER A 107 -2.73 -34.67 46.02
CA SER A 107 -3.26 -35.87 46.66
C SER A 107 -2.73 -36.00 48.08
N GLY A 108 -3.62 -36.31 49.03
CA GLY A 108 -3.31 -36.34 50.46
C GLY A 108 -3.19 -34.97 51.15
N ARG A 109 -3.24 -33.85 50.40
CA ARG A 109 -3.32 -32.47 50.95
C ARG A 109 -4.73 -31.88 50.88
N ILE A 110 -5.64 -32.54 50.18
CA ILE A 110 -7.05 -32.16 50.02
C ILE A 110 -7.91 -33.08 50.92
N PRO A 111 -9.05 -32.61 51.47
CA PRO A 111 -9.96 -33.46 52.22
C PRO A 111 -10.40 -34.71 51.43
N PRO A 112 -10.37 -35.91 52.04
CA PRO A 112 -10.51 -37.18 51.32
C PRO A 112 -11.87 -37.33 50.63
N LYS A 113 -12.93 -36.76 51.20
CA LYS A 113 -14.27 -36.75 50.57
C LYS A 113 -14.30 -35.96 49.27
N LEU A 114 -13.60 -34.83 49.22
CA LEU A 114 -13.53 -34.00 48.01
C LEU A 114 -12.60 -34.64 46.98
N GLU A 115 -11.47 -35.19 47.44
CA GLU A 115 -10.52 -35.90 46.58
C GLU A 115 -11.18 -37.05 45.82
N ILE A 116 -11.93 -37.91 46.51
CA ILE A 116 -12.67 -39.02 45.88
C ILE A 116 -13.70 -38.51 44.87
N ALA A 117 -14.46 -37.47 45.22
CA ALA A 117 -15.49 -36.92 44.34
C ALA A 117 -14.91 -36.31 43.06
N LEU A 118 -13.79 -35.57 43.17
CA LEU A 118 -13.10 -34.99 42.01
C LEU A 118 -12.52 -36.09 41.11
N HIS A 119 -11.87 -37.10 41.68
CA HIS A 119 -11.28 -38.20 40.90
C HIS A 119 -12.36 -39.02 40.16
N GLN A 120 -13.50 -39.28 40.81
CA GLN A 120 -14.62 -40.02 40.19
C GLN A 120 -15.22 -39.27 39.01
N GLU A 121 -15.47 -37.97 39.14
CA GLU A 121 -16.07 -37.14 38.09
C GLU A 121 -15.16 -37.06 36.85
N VAL A 122 -13.85 -36.88 37.06
CA VAL A 122 -12.85 -36.80 35.99
C VAL A 122 -12.70 -38.14 35.27
N ASP A 123 -12.58 -39.25 36.02
CA ASP A 123 -12.44 -40.59 35.44
C ASP A 123 -13.69 -41.01 34.64
N GLN A 124 -14.89 -40.68 35.15
CA GLN A 124 -16.14 -41.00 34.47
C GLN A 124 -16.27 -40.24 33.16
N SER A 125 -16.00 -38.93 33.19
CA SER A 125 -16.06 -38.07 32.00
C SER A 125 -15.01 -38.48 30.96
N MET A 126 -13.81 -38.87 31.41
CA MET A 126 -12.74 -39.34 30.51
C MET A 126 -13.11 -40.68 29.85
N LYS A 127 -13.65 -41.66 30.60
CA LYS A 127 -14.10 -42.94 30.06
C LYS A 127 -15.25 -42.80 29.06
N ASN A 128 -16.16 -41.86 29.29
CA ASN A 128 -17.30 -41.60 28.42
C ASN A 128 -16.95 -40.77 27.16
N HIS A 129 -15.70 -40.33 27.00
CA HIS A 129 -15.28 -39.42 25.93
C HIS A 129 -16.08 -38.11 25.91
N GLU A 130 -16.49 -37.64 27.09
CA GLU A 130 -17.22 -36.39 27.26
C GLU A 130 -16.26 -35.19 27.30
N HIS A 131 -16.81 -33.97 27.28
CA HIS A 131 -16.01 -32.75 27.48
C HIS A 131 -15.57 -32.63 28.95
N PHE A 132 -14.41 -31.99 29.18
CA PHE A 132 -13.88 -31.77 30.53
C PHE A 132 -14.91 -31.08 31.45
N PRO A 133 -15.28 -31.69 32.60
CA PRO A 133 -16.43 -31.26 33.42
C PRO A 133 -16.11 -30.06 34.33
N ALA A 134 -15.48 -29.00 33.79
CA ALA A 134 -15.01 -27.85 34.56
C ALA A 134 -16.07 -27.23 35.50
N ARG A 135 -17.31 -27.08 35.02
CA ARG A 135 -18.40 -26.50 35.82
C ARG A 135 -18.81 -27.39 36.99
N THR A 136 -18.84 -28.70 36.78
CA THR A 136 -19.16 -29.68 37.83
C THR A 136 -18.04 -29.72 38.88
N LEU A 137 -16.78 -29.71 38.44
CA LEU A 137 -15.61 -29.68 39.34
C LEU A 137 -15.59 -28.39 40.19
N GLN A 138 -15.87 -27.23 39.60
CA GLN A 138 -15.99 -25.97 40.35
C GLN A 138 -17.12 -26.05 41.38
N ALA A 139 -18.28 -26.60 41.01
CA ALA A 139 -19.41 -26.76 41.93
C ALA A 139 -19.11 -27.71 43.09
N LEU A 140 -18.34 -28.78 42.87
CA LEU A 140 -17.89 -29.69 43.93
C LEU A 140 -16.99 -28.99 44.95
N ILE A 141 -16.03 -28.19 44.47
CA ILE A 141 -15.15 -27.38 45.33
C ILE A 141 -15.97 -26.35 46.11
N ASP A 142 -16.86 -25.62 45.44
CA ASP A 142 -17.69 -24.58 46.07
C ASP A 142 -18.68 -25.17 47.09
N SER A 143 -19.26 -26.33 46.80
CA SER A 143 -20.13 -27.07 47.71
C SER A 143 -19.37 -27.54 48.95
N HIS A 144 -18.13 -28.02 48.78
CA HIS A 144 -17.28 -28.41 49.90
C HIS A 144 -16.92 -27.20 50.78
N CYS A 145 -16.61 -26.06 50.16
CA CYS A 145 -16.34 -24.82 50.86
C CYS A 145 -17.53 -24.37 51.72
N ARG A 146 -18.74 -24.38 51.15
CA ARG A 146 -19.99 -23.99 51.84
C ARG A 146 -20.36 -24.93 52.98
N ALA A 147 -20.06 -26.22 52.85
CA ALA A 147 -20.43 -27.23 53.83
C ALA A 147 -19.49 -27.29 55.05
N ASN A 148 -18.20 -26.98 54.87
CA ASN A 148 -17.18 -27.20 55.91
C ASN A 148 -16.58 -25.90 56.49
N PHE A 149 -16.78 -24.75 55.85
CA PHE A 149 -16.24 -23.48 56.33
C PHE A 149 -17.32 -22.40 56.44
N SER A 150 -17.41 -21.77 57.61
CA SER A 150 -18.38 -20.69 57.87
C SER A 150 -17.76 -19.29 57.78
N LYS A 151 -16.42 -19.16 57.89
CA LYS A 151 -15.69 -17.89 57.84
C LYS A 151 -15.04 -17.68 56.48
N ALA A 152 -15.14 -16.46 55.94
CA ALA A 152 -14.56 -16.11 54.64
C ALA A 152 -13.03 -16.27 54.60
N ALA A 153 -12.33 -16.05 55.72
CA ALA A 153 -10.88 -16.23 55.82
C ALA A 153 -10.47 -17.71 55.62
N ASP A 154 -11.23 -18.64 56.18
CA ASP A 154 -10.95 -20.08 56.08
C ASP A 154 -11.25 -20.61 54.67
N ILE A 155 -12.30 -20.08 54.02
CA ILE A 155 -12.62 -20.35 52.61
C ILE A 155 -11.48 -19.85 51.72
N ASN A 156 -10.99 -18.63 51.93
CA ASN A 156 -9.88 -18.08 51.13
C ASN A 156 -8.58 -18.86 51.33
N ALA A 157 -8.28 -19.31 52.55
CA ALA A 157 -7.11 -20.14 52.83
C ALA A 157 -7.18 -21.51 52.15
N PHE A 158 -8.37 -22.14 52.13
CA PHE A 158 -8.59 -23.39 51.42
C PHE A 158 -8.59 -23.22 49.89
N GLN A 159 -9.21 -22.16 49.37
CA GLN A 159 -9.15 -21.85 47.95
C GLN A 159 -7.73 -21.53 47.49
N ALA A 160 -6.89 -20.95 48.36
CA ALA A 160 -5.47 -20.77 48.08
C ALA A 160 -4.71 -22.10 48.02
N SER A 161 -5.05 -23.09 48.87
CA SER A 161 -4.39 -24.41 48.83
C SER A 161 -4.79 -25.25 47.61
N VAL A 162 -6.02 -25.07 47.10
CA VAL A 162 -6.53 -25.71 45.87
C VAL A 162 -6.40 -24.78 44.64
N GLY A 163 -5.73 -23.64 44.80
CA GLY A 163 -5.61 -22.60 43.77
C GLY A 163 -5.16 -23.09 42.39
N PRO A 164 -4.14 -23.96 42.28
CA PRO A 164 -3.71 -24.54 41.01
C PRO A 164 -4.80 -25.33 40.26
N LEU A 165 -5.66 -26.07 40.97
CA LEU A 165 -6.78 -26.78 40.34
C LEU A 165 -7.87 -25.82 39.89
N ILE A 166 -8.17 -24.81 40.71
CA ILE A 166 -9.15 -23.77 40.38
C ILE A 166 -8.71 -22.99 39.13
N ALA A 167 -7.40 -22.76 38.94
CA ALA A 167 -6.86 -22.11 37.75
C ALA A 167 -7.18 -22.92 36.48
N ILE A 168 -6.87 -24.22 36.46
CA ILE A 168 -7.17 -25.11 35.33
C ILE A 168 -8.69 -25.18 35.09
N ILE A 169 -9.49 -25.33 36.15
CA ILE A 169 -10.96 -25.38 36.03
C ILE A 169 -11.52 -24.11 35.39
N LYS A 170 -10.97 -22.93 35.75
CA LYS A 170 -11.38 -21.65 35.16
C LYS A 170 -10.97 -21.52 33.70
N GLU A 171 -9.75 -21.93 33.35
CA GLU A 171 -9.24 -21.90 31.96
C GLU A 171 -10.14 -22.69 31.01
N TYR A 172 -10.67 -23.84 31.45
CA TYR A 172 -11.51 -24.72 30.63
C TYR A 172 -13.04 -24.55 30.87
N GLN A 173 -13.50 -23.55 31.64
CA GLN A 173 -14.91 -23.36 32.01
C GLN A 173 -15.87 -23.18 30.81
N HIS A 174 -15.35 -22.63 29.72
CA HIS A 174 -16.08 -22.35 28.47
C HIS A 174 -15.71 -23.32 27.33
N GLY A 175 -15.03 -24.43 27.65
CA GLY A 175 -14.64 -25.47 26.71
C GLY A 175 -13.31 -25.20 25.99
N LEU A 176 -12.83 -26.24 25.31
CA LEU A 176 -11.49 -26.30 24.70
C LEU A 176 -11.26 -25.25 23.60
N LYS A 177 -12.26 -24.99 22.75
CA LYS A 177 -12.17 -23.96 21.70
C LYS A 177 -11.99 -22.57 22.28
N THR A 178 -12.69 -22.26 23.38
CA THR A 178 -12.59 -20.97 24.05
C THR A 178 -11.24 -20.79 24.72
N HIS A 179 -10.68 -21.86 25.31
CA HIS A 179 -9.31 -21.86 25.84
C HIS A 179 -8.28 -21.53 24.74
N SER A 180 -8.42 -22.11 23.55
CA SER A 180 -7.56 -21.77 22.40
C SER A 180 -7.67 -20.30 21.98
N TRP A 181 -8.86 -19.70 22.06
CA TRP A 181 -9.02 -18.25 21.80
C TRP A 181 -8.40 -17.38 22.89
N GLY A 182 -8.53 -17.78 24.16
CA GLY A 182 -7.88 -17.14 25.30
C GLY A 182 -6.35 -17.13 25.13
N PHE A 183 -5.77 -18.26 24.76
CA PHE A 183 -4.34 -18.39 24.45
C PHE A 183 -3.89 -17.34 23.43
N ILE A 184 -4.58 -17.20 22.29
CA ILE A 184 -4.24 -16.17 21.28
C ILE A 184 -4.34 -14.76 21.89
N ALA A 185 -5.44 -14.47 22.60
CA ALA A 185 -5.68 -13.16 23.20
C ALA A 185 -4.59 -12.75 24.20
N ASP A 186 -4.06 -13.69 24.99
CA ASP A 186 -2.99 -13.44 25.96
C ASP A 186 -1.69 -12.99 25.29
N TYR A 187 -1.28 -13.66 24.21
CA TYR A 187 -0.09 -13.27 23.43
C TYR A 187 -0.26 -11.89 22.78
N LEU A 188 -1.45 -11.60 22.26
CA LEU A 188 -1.77 -10.30 21.69
C LEU A 188 -1.72 -9.18 22.75
N ASN A 189 -2.20 -9.43 23.98
CA ASN A 189 -2.07 -8.48 25.08
C ASN A 189 -0.60 -8.30 25.52
N LYS A 190 0.17 -9.39 25.64
CA LYS A 190 1.60 -9.34 26.00
C LYS A 190 2.41 -8.51 24.99
N TYR A 191 2.09 -8.61 23.70
CA TYR A 191 2.67 -7.74 22.67
C TYR A 191 2.32 -6.27 22.91
N HIS A 192 1.04 -5.97 23.10
CA HIS A 192 0.56 -4.60 23.31
C HIS A 192 1.21 -3.94 24.53
N GLU A 193 1.30 -4.65 25.66
CA GLU A 193 1.88 -4.10 26.91
C GLU A 193 3.31 -3.56 26.73
N VAL A 194 4.12 -4.18 25.88
CA VAL A 194 5.47 -3.72 25.57
C VAL A 194 5.43 -2.59 24.55
N GLU A 195 4.76 -2.80 23.41
CA GLU A 195 4.86 -1.86 22.29
C GLU A 195 4.07 -0.56 22.53
N SER A 196 3.05 -0.55 23.39
CA SER A 196 2.32 0.67 23.75
C SER A 196 3.21 1.70 24.47
N LEU A 197 4.31 1.26 25.09
CA LEU A 197 5.29 2.14 25.73
C LEU A 197 6.11 2.94 24.70
N PHE A 198 6.22 2.43 23.48
CA PHE A 198 7.03 2.99 22.38
C PHE A 198 6.18 3.56 21.25
N ASP A 199 4.88 3.75 21.47
CA ASP A 199 3.95 4.24 20.44
C ASP A 199 4.11 5.74 20.18
N ASP A 200 4.56 6.49 21.20
CA ASP A 200 4.73 7.94 21.12
C ASP A 200 6.01 8.33 20.36
N SER A 201 5.98 9.50 19.71
CA SER A 201 7.07 10.00 18.85
C SER A 201 8.35 10.43 19.60
N ALA A 202 8.51 10.01 20.85
CA ALA A 202 9.67 10.32 21.68
C ALA A 202 10.89 9.51 21.24
N ARG A 203 12.09 10.02 21.56
CA ARG A 203 13.32 9.26 21.32
C ARG A 203 13.33 8.05 22.27
N GLU A 204 13.70 6.88 21.75
CA GLU A 204 13.78 5.63 22.54
C GLU A 204 14.60 5.82 23.84
N GLU A 205 15.65 6.64 23.78
CA GLU A 205 16.50 7.00 24.92
C GLU A 205 15.71 7.59 26.10
N GLU A 206 14.73 8.46 25.84
CA GLU A 206 13.92 9.10 26.89
C GLU A 206 12.97 8.09 27.56
N ILE A 207 12.42 7.17 26.77
CA ILE A 207 11.52 6.11 27.25
C ILE A 207 12.30 5.16 28.18
N PHE A 208 13.51 4.74 27.78
CA PHE A 208 14.35 3.88 28.63
C PHE A 208 14.74 4.56 29.93
N LEU A 209 15.03 5.86 29.92
CA LEU A 209 15.30 6.62 31.13
C LEU A 209 14.08 6.69 32.06
N SER A 210 12.89 6.94 31.52
CA SER A 210 11.64 6.94 32.29
C SER A 210 11.33 5.56 32.90
N LEU A 211 11.50 4.49 32.13
CA LEU A 211 11.30 3.12 32.60
C LEU A 211 12.27 2.74 33.73
N ARG A 212 13.53 3.19 33.64
CA ARG A 212 14.53 3.03 34.70
C ARG A 212 14.13 3.75 35.98
N ASP A 213 13.58 4.96 35.87
CA ASP A 213 13.16 5.74 37.04
C ASP A 213 11.91 5.17 37.71
N GLN A 214 11.02 4.52 36.95
CA GLN A 214 9.83 3.83 37.47
C GLN A 214 10.14 2.46 38.10
N ASN A 215 11.17 1.76 37.64
CA ASN A 215 11.52 0.40 38.09
C ASN A 215 12.91 0.38 38.76
N LYS A 216 13.17 1.28 39.71
CA LYS A 216 14.48 1.41 40.39
C LYS A 216 14.92 0.12 41.10
N ASP A 217 13.96 -0.63 41.64
CA ASP A 217 14.22 -1.87 42.38
C ASP A 217 14.38 -3.10 41.46
N ASP A 218 13.95 -3.03 40.20
CA ASP A 218 14.02 -4.10 39.20
C ASP A 218 14.45 -3.55 37.82
N VAL A 219 15.75 -3.27 37.70
CA VAL A 219 16.36 -2.82 36.43
C VAL A 219 16.34 -3.93 35.37
N GLU A 220 16.31 -5.20 35.78
CA GLU A 220 16.25 -6.34 34.87
C GLU A 220 14.96 -6.34 34.05
N LYS A 221 13.84 -5.89 34.63
CA LYS A 221 12.60 -5.64 33.87
C LYS A 221 12.79 -4.66 32.71
N VAL A 222 13.57 -3.59 32.90
CA VAL A 222 13.86 -2.61 31.83
C VAL A 222 14.67 -3.26 30.71
N ILE A 223 15.65 -4.10 31.06
CA ILE A 223 16.45 -4.85 30.09
C ILE A 223 15.58 -5.85 29.31
N ARG A 224 14.67 -6.55 29.96
CA ARG A 224 13.73 -7.47 29.29
C ARG A 224 12.80 -6.73 28.32
N ILE A 225 12.27 -5.57 28.72
CA ILE A 225 11.45 -4.72 27.83
C ILE A 225 12.28 -4.24 26.63
N ALA A 226 13.51 -3.78 26.86
CA ALA A 226 14.41 -3.32 25.80
C ALA A 226 14.77 -4.45 24.82
N LEU A 227 15.08 -5.65 25.33
CA LEU A 227 15.34 -6.82 24.50
C LEU A 227 14.12 -7.18 23.65
N SER A 228 12.93 -7.21 24.26
CA SER A 228 11.68 -7.49 23.56
C SER A 228 11.41 -6.46 22.44
N HIS A 229 11.57 -5.16 22.72
CA HIS A 229 11.37 -4.11 21.72
C HIS A 229 12.42 -4.13 20.60
N SER A 230 13.68 -4.42 20.91
CA SER A 230 14.75 -4.54 19.90
C SER A 230 14.46 -5.61 18.83
N ARG A 231 13.63 -6.60 19.17
CA ARG A 231 13.19 -7.69 18.28
C ARG A 231 11.74 -7.57 17.85
N VAL A 232 11.17 -6.36 17.81
CA VAL A 232 9.78 -6.13 17.36
C VAL A 232 9.48 -6.72 15.99
N THR A 233 10.44 -6.72 15.04
CA THR A 233 10.23 -7.34 13.71
C THR A 233 9.97 -8.84 13.80
N ALA A 234 10.66 -9.55 14.70
CA ALA A 234 10.43 -10.98 14.93
C ALA A 234 9.07 -11.23 15.59
N LYS A 235 8.74 -10.42 16.60
CA LYS A 235 7.45 -10.46 17.31
C LYS A 235 6.28 -10.19 16.36
N ASN A 236 6.41 -9.23 15.46
CA ASN A 236 5.41 -8.92 14.45
C ASN A 236 5.06 -10.14 13.60
N ASN A 237 6.03 -10.94 13.19
CA ASN A 237 5.78 -12.14 12.39
C ASN A 237 4.97 -13.18 13.20
N LEU A 238 5.31 -13.37 14.48
CA LEU A 238 4.56 -14.24 15.39
C LEU A 238 3.12 -13.74 15.58
N VAL A 239 2.96 -12.45 15.90
CA VAL A 239 1.64 -11.82 16.12
C VAL A 239 0.78 -11.85 14.86
N LEU A 240 1.34 -11.55 13.69
CA LEU A 240 0.63 -11.65 12.41
C LEU A 240 0.16 -13.09 12.15
N THR A 241 1.02 -14.08 12.41
CA THR A 241 0.64 -15.50 12.25
C THR A 241 -0.48 -15.89 13.21
N LEU A 242 -0.46 -15.38 14.46
CA LEU A 242 -1.54 -15.59 15.43
C LEU A 242 -2.85 -14.91 14.99
N LEU A 243 -2.77 -13.69 14.47
CA LEU A 243 -3.92 -12.96 13.92
C LEU A 243 -4.53 -13.69 12.71
N ASP A 244 -3.72 -14.32 11.86
CA ASP A 244 -4.20 -15.11 10.72
C ASP A 244 -4.96 -16.39 11.12
N GLN A 245 -4.73 -16.89 12.35
CA GLN A 245 -5.53 -18.00 12.89
C GLN A 245 -6.94 -17.56 13.32
N ILE A 246 -7.17 -16.25 13.50
CA ILE A 246 -8.49 -15.68 13.76
C ILE A 246 -9.26 -15.67 12.44
N LYS A 247 -9.69 -16.85 11.99
CA LYS A 247 -10.51 -16.95 10.79
C LYS A 247 -11.97 -16.60 11.13
N PRO A 248 -12.67 -15.80 10.32
CA PRO A 248 -14.11 -15.54 10.47
C PRO A 248 -14.99 -16.77 10.14
N THR A 249 -14.40 -17.97 10.10
CA THR A 249 -15.08 -19.21 9.73
C THR A 249 -15.75 -19.81 10.97
N ALA A 250 -17.07 -19.94 10.89
CA ALA A 250 -17.97 -20.76 11.71
C ALA A 250 -18.50 -20.25 13.08
N SER A 251 -18.04 -19.13 13.66
CA SER A 251 -18.40 -18.83 15.08
C SER A 251 -19.09 -17.50 15.41
N GLY A 252 -19.68 -16.78 14.44
CA GLY A 252 -20.59 -15.65 14.71
C GLY A 252 -20.16 -14.68 15.83
N GLY A 253 -21.13 -14.08 16.54
CA GLY A 253 -20.90 -13.07 17.59
C GLY A 253 -20.14 -13.53 18.85
N ALA A 254 -19.69 -14.79 18.92
CA ALA A 254 -18.85 -15.27 20.03
C ALA A 254 -17.40 -14.77 19.93
N LEU A 255 -16.87 -14.63 18.71
CA LEU A 255 -15.53 -14.09 18.45
C LEU A 255 -15.42 -12.61 18.85
N ASP A 256 -16.51 -11.85 18.70
CA ASP A 256 -16.60 -10.43 19.08
C ASP A 256 -16.35 -10.25 20.59
N LYS A 257 -16.84 -11.15 21.45
CA LYS A 257 -16.64 -11.01 22.90
C LYS A 257 -15.19 -11.21 23.34
N PHE A 258 -14.45 -12.12 22.70
CA PHE A 258 -13.10 -12.48 23.11
C PHE A 258 -12.03 -11.59 22.46
N PHE A 259 -12.11 -11.38 21.15
CA PHE A 259 -11.04 -10.70 20.41
C PHE A 259 -11.25 -9.19 20.29
N SER A 260 -12.50 -8.68 20.29
CA SER A 260 -12.78 -7.25 20.11
C SER A 260 -12.03 -6.34 21.11
N PRO A 261 -11.94 -6.65 22.42
CA PRO A 261 -11.19 -5.82 23.36
C PRO A 261 -9.70 -5.73 23.04
N VAL A 262 -9.07 -6.84 22.66
CA VAL A 262 -7.62 -6.89 22.41
C VAL A 262 -7.28 -6.33 21.03
N LEU A 263 -8.10 -6.61 20.02
CA LEU A 263 -7.92 -6.05 18.69
C LEU A 263 -8.09 -4.52 18.68
N LYS A 264 -8.97 -3.95 19.53
CA LYS A 264 -9.08 -2.49 19.70
C LYS A 264 -7.79 -1.87 20.23
N LYS A 265 -7.22 -2.46 21.28
CA LYS A 265 -5.90 -2.04 21.82
C LYS A 265 -4.81 -2.09 20.76
N LEU A 266 -4.70 -3.20 20.02
CA LEU A 266 -3.70 -3.31 18.94
C LEU A 266 -3.94 -2.32 17.79
N ALA A 267 -5.21 -2.04 17.47
CA ALA A 267 -5.59 -1.06 16.46
C ALA A 267 -5.27 0.39 16.84
N GLU A 268 -5.12 0.69 18.13
CA GLU A 268 -4.75 2.02 18.65
C GLU A 268 -3.26 2.32 18.47
N LEU A 269 -2.42 1.30 18.29
CA LEU A 269 -0.98 1.48 18.04
C LEU A 269 -0.75 2.28 16.74
N THR A 270 0.06 3.34 16.86
CA THR A 270 0.45 4.30 15.81
C THR A 270 1.91 4.19 15.37
N GLY A 271 2.73 3.39 16.07
CA GLY A 271 4.14 3.19 15.79
C GLY A 271 4.46 2.67 14.39
N ARG A 272 5.57 3.14 13.79
CA ARG A 272 5.99 2.73 12.44
C ARG A 272 6.30 1.23 12.35
N LEU A 273 6.88 0.65 13.40
CA LEU A 273 7.27 -0.76 13.43
C LEU A 273 6.06 -1.67 13.70
N THR A 274 5.04 -1.20 14.42
CA THR A 274 3.82 -1.95 14.78
C THR A 274 2.69 -1.78 13.77
N ALA A 275 2.85 -0.88 12.78
CA ALA A 275 1.82 -0.55 11.79
C ALA A 275 1.16 -1.78 11.13
N LYS A 276 1.94 -2.80 10.72
CA LYS A 276 1.39 -4.01 10.09
C LYS A 276 0.43 -4.77 11.02
N VAL A 277 0.77 -4.86 12.30
CA VAL A 277 -0.04 -5.53 13.33
C VAL A 277 -1.31 -4.72 13.62
N SER A 278 -1.16 -3.40 13.83
CA SER A 278 -2.30 -2.49 14.09
C SER A 278 -3.33 -2.53 12.96
N LEU A 279 -2.87 -2.54 11.72
CA LEU A 279 -3.73 -2.64 10.54
C LEU A 279 -4.45 -3.98 10.46
N LYS A 280 -3.74 -5.09 10.66
CA LYS A 280 -4.34 -6.42 10.68
C LYS A 280 -5.38 -6.56 11.79
N ALA A 281 -5.15 -5.93 12.95
CA ALA A 281 -6.11 -5.91 14.04
C ALA A 281 -7.40 -5.12 13.70
N ARG A 282 -7.28 -3.95 13.04
CA ARG A 282 -8.43 -3.19 12.51
C ARG A 282 -9.21 -3.99 11.48
N GLU A 283 -8.50 -4.68 10.58
CA GLU A 283 -9.11 -5.56 9.58
C GLU A 283 -9.97 -6.64 10.25
N LEU A 284 -9.41 -7.34 11.24
CA LEU A 284 -10.09 -8.41 11.95
C LEU A 284 -11.28 -7.92 12.79
N LEU A 285 -11.21 -6.72 13.37
CA LEU A 285 -12.36 -6.11 14.06
C LEU A 285 -13.59 -5.97 13.16
N ILE A 286 -13.36 -5.67 11.88
CA ILE A 286 -14.42 -5.51 10.89
C ILE A 286 -14.89 -6.89 10.41
N HIS A 287 -13.96 -7.80 10.12
CA HIS A 287 -14.30 -9.17 9.70
C HIS A 287 -15.14 -9.92 10.72
N VAL A 288 -14.87 -9.73 12.01
CA VAL A 288 -15.69 -10.32 13.08
C VAL A 288 -17.13 -9.79 13.08
N GLN A 289 -17.37 -8.60 12.51
CA GLN A 289 -18.70 -8.01 12.34
C GLN A 289 -19.36 -8.35 10.99
N LEU A 290 -18.59 -8.82 10.00
CA LEU A 290 -19.10 -9.25 8.71
C LEU A 290 -19.72 -10.66 8.81
N PRO A 291 -20.81 -10.94 8.09
CA PRO A 291 -21.36 -12.28 8.01
C PRO A 291 -20.38 -13.23 7.31
N SER A 292 -20.27 -14.45 7.83
CA SER A 292 -19.35 -15.46 7.29
C SER A 292 -19.73 -15.89 5.87
N PHE A 293 -18.79 -16.49 5.13
CA PHE A 293 -19.07 -17.04 3.80
C PHE A 293 -20.26 -18.03 3.81
N GLU A 294 -20.31 -18.91 4.81
CA GLU A 294 -21.39 -19.89 4.97
C GLU A 294 -22.74 -19.23 5.30
N GLU A 295 -22.75 -18.21 6.17
CA GLU A 295 -23.97 -17.44 6.45
C GLU A 295 -24.49 -16.74 5.19
N ARG A 296 -23.59 -16.13 4.40
CA ARG A 296 -23.95 -15.47 3.13
C ARG A 296 -24.43 -16.46 2.08
N GLN A 297 -23.80 -17.63 1.98
CA GLN A 297 -24.23 -18.72 1.12
C GLN A 297 -25.63 -19.21 1.50
N SER A 298 -25.87 -19.47 2.79
CA SER A 298 -27.19 -19.90 3.28
C SER A 298 -28.27 -18.84 3.05
N GLN A 299 -27.97 -17.56 3.27
CA GLN A 299 -28.89 -16.47 2.99
C GLN A 299 -29.20 -16.35 1.49
N MET A 300 -28.19 -16.41 0.62
CA MET A 300 -28.37 -16.32 -0.82
C MET A 300 -29.16 -17.53 -1.35
N GLU A 301 -28.90 -18.73 -0.85
CA GLU A 301 -29.67 -19.93 -1.21
C GLU A 301 -31.14 -19.78 -0.83
N LYS A 302 -31.45 -19.25 0.36
CA LYS A 302 -32.83 -18.99 0.79
C LYS A 302 -33.55 -18.03 -0.15
N ILE A 303 -32.90 -16.93 -0.57
CA ILE A 303 -33.48 -15.95 -1.51
C ILE A 303 -33.68 -16.56 -2.89
N LEU A 304 -32.72 -17.34 -3.39
CA LEU A 304 -32.85 -18.00 -4.69
C LEU A 304 -33.97 -19.06 -4.66
N ARG A 305 -34.06 -19.86 -3.59
CA ARG A 305 -35.14 -20.86 -3.43
C ARG A 305 -36.51 -20.17 -3.34
N SER A 306 -36.66 -19.14 -2.51
CA SER A 306 -37.94 -18.42 -2.40
C SER A 306 -38.35 -17.69 -3.68
N SER A 307 -37.41 -17.40 -4.58
CA SER A 307 -37.75 -16.83 -5.90
C SER A 307 -38.40 -17.85 -6.85
N VAL A 308 -38.12 -19.14 -6.66
CA VAL A 308 -38.55 -20.24 -7.55
C VAL A 308 -39.58 -21.17 -6.94
N THR A 309 -39.87 -21.07 -5.63
CA THR A 309 -40.92 -21.84 -4.95
C THR A 309 -42.07 -20.94 -4.54
N GLU A 310 -43.31 -21.37 -4.79
CA GLU A 310 -44.51 -20.70 -4.29
C GLU A 310 -45.13 -21.52 -3.15
N GLU A 311 -45.21 -20.96 -1.95
CA GLU A 311 -45.84 -21.61 -0.80
C GLU A 311 -47.36 -21.43 -0.88
N VAL A 312 -48.05 -22.38 -1.52
CA VAL A 312 -49.52 -22.45 -1.49
C VAL A 312 -49.96 -23.20 -0.23
N TYR A 313 -50.76 -22.55 0.63
CA TYR A 313 -51.24 -23.15 1.87
C TYR A 313 -52.02 -24.45 1.59
N GLY A 314 -51.46 -25.59 2.01
CA GLY A 314 -52.07 -26.92 1.85
C GLY A 314 -51.81 -27.63 0.52
N GLY A 315 -50.91 -27.12 -0.34
CA GLY A 315 -50.50 -27.75 -1.61
C GLY A 315 -49.05 -28.27 -1.61
N GLU A 316 -48.70 -29.08 -2.61
CA GLU A 316 -47.31 -29.44 -2.92
C GLU A 316 -46.55 -28.21 -3.46
N HIS A 317 -45.24 -28.15 -3.23
CA HIS A 317 -44.40 -27.03 -3.67
C HIS A 317 -44.19 -27.08 -5.19
N GLU A 318 -44.91 -26.25 -5.95
CA GLU A 318 -44.68 -26.12 -7.39
C GLU A 318 -43.48 -25.22 -7.69
N ALA A 319 -42.61 -25.67 -8.62
CA ALA A 319 -41.46 -24.90 -9.07
C ALA A 319 -41.88 -23.96 -10.21
N ARG A 320 -41.56 -22.66 -10.07
CA ARG A 320 -41.87 -21.61 -11.05
C ARG A 320 -40.62 -20.93 -11.59
N MET A 321 -40.80 -20.12 -12.63
CA MET A 321 -39.75 -19.20 -13.10
C MET A 321 -39.42 -18.16 -12.02
N PRO A 322 -38.17 -17.72 -11.91
CA PRO A 322 -37.75 -16.79 -10.87
C PRO A 322 -38.55 -15.47 -10.96
N ALA A 323 -39.23 -15.12 -9.87
CA ALA A 323 -39.89 -13.81 -9.77
C ALA A 323 -38.85 -12.72 -9.55
N PHE A 324 -38.82 -11.71 -10.45
CA PHE A 324 -37.84 -10.62 -10.38
C PHE A 324 -37.85 -9.88 -9.05
N GLU A 325 -39.01 -9.63 -8.45
CA GLU A 325 -39.12 -8.95 -7.14
C GLU A 325 -38.35 -9.65 -6.02
N ASN A 326 -38.28 -10.99 -6.03
CA ASN A 326 -37.58 -11.76 -5.00
C ASN A 326 -36.06 -11.74 -5.20
N ILE A 327 -35.59 -11.69 -6.46
CA ILE A 327 -34.16 -11.60 -6.78
C ILE A 327 -33.64 -10.16 -6.86
N LYS A 328 -34.54 -9.16 -6.87
CA LYS A 328 -34.21 -7.73 -6.94
C LYS A 328 -33.27 -7.31 -5.82
N GLU A 329 -33.46 -7.85 -4.60
CA GLU A 329 -32.54 -7.61 -3.48
C GLU A 329 -31.10 -8.02 -3.83
N LEU A 330 -30.88 -9.15 -4.52
CA LEU A 330 -29.56 -9.61 -4.95
C LEU A 330 -29.02 -8.87 -6.19
N VAL A 331 -29.89 -8.30 -7.02
CA VAL A 331 -29.49 -7.50 -8.18
C VAL A 331 -29.04 -6.11 -7.73
N ASP A 332 -29.80 -5.45 -6.85
CA ASP A 332 -29.59 -4.07 -6.43
C ASP A 332 -28.71 -3.95 -5.17
N THR A 333 -28.44 -5.05 -4.47
CA THR A 333 -27.60 -5.02 -3.26
C THR A 333 -26.25 -4.37 -3.53
N THR A 334 -25.82 -3.56 -2.57
CA THR A 334 -24.52 -2.87 -2.59
C THR A 334 -23.36 -3.82 -2.22
N TYR A 335 -23.65 -5.05 -1.79
CA TYR A 335 -22.69 -6.01 -1.28
C TYR A 335 -22.03 -6.89 -2.35
N THR A 336 -20.93 -7.58 -2.02
CA THR A 336 -20.32 -8.57 -2.90
C THR A 336 -21.21 -9.80 -3.07
N VAL A 337 -21.56 -10.11 -4.32
CA VAL A 337 -22.43 -11.24 -4.70
C VAL A 337 -21.69 -12.27 -5.53
N PHE A 338 -20.80 -11.84 -6.43
CA PHE A 338 -20.13 -12.71 -7.40
C PHE A 338 -19.10 -13.68 -6.78
N ASP A 339 -18.74 -13.53 -5.51
CA ASP A 339 -17.91 -14.48 -4.77
C ASP A 339 -18.69 -15.72 -4.32
N VAL A 340 -20.01 -15.59 -4.10
CA VAL A 340 -20.89 -16.69 -3.64
C VAL A 340 -21.77 -17.21 -4.77
N LEU A 341 -22.30 -16.32 -5.61
CA LEU A 341 -23.30 -16.64 -6.65
C LEU A 341 -22.91 -17.81 -7.57
N PRO A 342 -21.65 -17.93 -8.06
CA PRO A 342 -21.32 -18.99 -9.01
C PRO A 342 -21.43 -20.42 -8.44
N ASN A 343 -21.48 -20.60 -7.10
CA ASN A 343 -21.79 -21.90 -6.50
C ASN A 343 -23.14 -22.44 -7.00
N PHE A 344 -24.10 -21.55 -7.22
CA PHE A 344 -25.46 -21.91 -7.60
C PHE A 344 -25.63 -22.20 -9.09
N PHE A 345 -24.63 -21.94 -9.94
CA PHE A 345 -24.67 -22.32 -11.36
C PHE A 345 -24.60 -23.85 -11.56
N TYR A 346 -24.09 -24.57 -10.56
CA TYR A 346 -23.97 -26.02 -10.56
C TYR A 346 -24.93 -26.69 -9.57
N HIS A 347 -25.94 -25.96 -9.09
CA HIS A 347 -26.92 -26.47 -8.14
C HIS A 347 -27.77 -27.60 -8.74
N GLU A 348 -28.23 -28.55 -7.91
CA GLU A 348 -29.00 -29.72 -8.35
C GLU A 348 -30.34 -29.32 -8.98
N SER A 349 -31.03 -28.35 -8.40
CA SER A 349 -32.28 -27.78 -8.96
C SER A 349 -32.01 -26.88 -10.17
N LEU A 350 -32.62 -27.22 -11.32
CA LEU A 350 -32.57 -26.43 -12.55
C LEU A 350 -33.09 -24.98 -12.36
N HIS A 351 -34.19 -24.82 -11.62
CA HIS A 351 -34.80 -23.51 -11.38
C HIS A 351 -33.87 -22.59 -10.59
N VAL A 352 -33.15 -23.12 -9.59
CA VAL A 352 -32.15 -22.37 -8.82
C VAL A 352 -30.97 -21.95 -9.71
N ARG A 353 -30.53 -22.80 -10.65
CA ARG A 353 -29.50 -22.44 -11.63
C ARG A 353 -29.96 -21.28 -12.53
N ILE A 354 -31.20 -21.33 -13.00
CA ILE A 354 -31.81 -20.26 -13.81
C ILE A 354 -31.84 -18.94 -13.03
N ALA A 355 -32.35 -18.96 -11.79
CA ALA A 355 -32.39 -17.79 -10.93
C ALA A 355 -30.98 -17.20 -10.69
N ALA A 356 -29.98 -18.05 -10.46
CA ALA A 356 -28.60 -17.59 -10.27
C ALA A 356 -28.02 -16.91 -11.52
N PHE A 357 -28.23 -17.47 -12.71
CA PHE A 357 -27.80 -16.86 -13.96
C PHE A 357 -28.53 -15.55 -14.27
N GLU A 358 -29.82 -15.46 -13.97
CA GLU A 358 -30.58 -14.21 -14.13
C GLU A 358 -30.05 -13.12 -13.20
N VAL A 359 -29.78 -13.44 -11.93
CA VAL A 359 -29.11 -12.52 -10.99
C VAL A 359 -27.78 -12.05 -11.55
N TYR A 360 -26.96 -12.96 -12.11
CA TYR A 360 -25.69 -12.59 -12.74
C TYR A 360 -25.89 -11.61 -13.89
N CYS A 361 -26.78 -11.93 -14.83
CA CYS A 361 -27.03 -11.11 -16.03
C CYS A 361 -27.53 -9.71 -15.65
N ARG A 362 -28.58 -9.64 -14.81
CA ARG A 362 -29.17 -8.36 -14.40
C ARG A 362 -28.20 -7.51 -13.57
N ARG A 363 -27.36 -8.14 -12.73
CA ARG A 363 -26.37 -7.42 -11.92
C ARG A 363 -25.17 -6.95 -12.73
N ALA A 364 -24.61 -7.81 -13.60
CA ALA A 364 -23.47 -7.46 -14.45
C ALA A 364 -23.83 -6.37 -15.46
N TYR A 365 -25.01 -6.50 -16.09
CA TYR A 365 -25.53 -5.58 -17.08
C TYR A 365 -26.47 -4.53 -16.49
N HIS A 366 -26.39 -4.26 -15.18
CA HIS A 366 -27.22 -3.25 -14.50
C HIS A 366 -27.04 -1.82 -15.07
N ALA A 367 -25.99 -1.56 -15.86
CA ALA A 367 -25.80 -0.29 -16.57
C ALA A 367 -26.48 -0.23 -17.96
N TYR A 368 -27.02 -1.35 -18.42
CA TYR A 368 -27.62 -1.54 -19.74
C TYR A 368 -29.12 -1.80 -19.57
N GLU A 369 -29.89 -1.43 -20.59
CA GLU A 369 -31.30 -1.79 -20.64
C GLU A 369 -31.41 -3.23 -21.15
N ILE A 370 -31.87 -4.15 -20.30
CA ILE A 370 -32.13 -5.54 -20.67
C ILE A 370 -33.57 -5.62 -21.18
N LEU A 371 -33.73 -5.98 -22.44
CA LEU A 371 -35.03 -6.04 -23.13
C LEU A 371 -35.77 -7.36 -22.84
N ASP A 372 -35.02 -8.47 -22.88
CA ASP A 372 -35.57 -9.82 -22.78
C ASP A 372 -34.50 -10.82 -22.30
N ILE A 373 -34.92 -11.86 -21.59
CA ILE A 373 -34.09 -12.97 -21.11
C ILE A 373 -34.80 -14.28 -21.47
N ASN A 374 -34.16 -15.10 -22.30
CA ASN A 374 -34.65 -16.40 -22.71
C ASN A 374 -33.86 -17.52 -22.05
N TYR A 375 -34.59 -18.53 -21.53
CA TYR A 375 -34.03 -19.68 -20.82
C TYR A 375 -34.14 -20.94 -21.70
N HIS A 376 -33.00 -21.46 -22.17
CA HIS A 376 -32.99 -22.65 -23.03
C HIS A 376 -32.84 -23.93 -22.18
N MET A 377 -33.95 -24.37 -21.59
CA MET A 377 -33.96 -25.51 -20.64
C MET A 377 -33.66 -26.87 -21.27
N GLU A 378 -33.98 -27.02 -22.55
CA GLU A 378 -33.76 -28.26 -23.31
C GLU A 378 -32.29 -28.44 -23.71
N HIS A 379 -31.50 -27.36 -23.67
CA HIS A 379 -30.08 -27.39 -23.96
C HIS A 379 -29.29 -27.82 -22.71
N GLN A 380 -28.35 -28.76 -22.88
CA GLN A 380 -27.35 -29.12 -21.88
C GLN A 380 -25.97 -28.67 -22.39
N PRO A 381 -25.13 -28.01 -21.58
CA PRO A 381 -25.46 -27.37 -20.30
C PRO A 381 -26.48 -26.23 -20.49
N LEU A 382 -27.14 -25.82 -19.39
CA LEU A 382 -28.13 -24.73 -19.40
C LEU A 382 -27.54 -23.47 -20.02
N LEU A 383 -28.21 -22.94 -21.04
CA LEU A 383 -27.85 -21.71 -21.74
C LEU A 383 -28.93 -20.64 -21.49
N ILE A 384 -28.50 -19.43 -21.16
CA ILE A 384 -29.38 -18.26 -21.04
C ILE A 384 -28.91 -17.20 -22.01
N THR A 385 -29.83 -16.65 -22.78
CA THR A 385 -29.57 -15.58 -23.74
C THR A 385 -30.38 -14.34 -23.39
N TRP A 386 -29.79 -13.16 -23.46
CA TRP A 386 -30.50 -11.90 -23.21
C TRP A 386 -30.23 -10.88 -24.31
N LYS A 387 -31.20 -10.00 -24.54
CA LYS A 387 -31.05 -8.86 -25.45
C LYS A 387 -30.87 -7.58 -24.65
N PHE A 388 -29.93 -6.74 -25.05
CA PHE A 388 -29.63 -5.50 -24.34
C PHE A 388 -29.26 -4.35 -25.28
N LEU A 389 -29.50 -3.13 -24.79
CA LEU A 389 -29.13 -1.86 -25.43
C LEU A 389 -28.19 -1.07 -24.53
N LEU A 390 -27.39 -0.18 -25.12
CA LEU A 390 -26.67 0.81 -24.35
C LEU A 390 -27.71 1.82 -23.87
N ASN A 391 -27.69 2.15 -22.58
CA ASN A 391 -28.57 3.19 -22.10
C ASN A 391 -28.06 4.54 -22.65
N THR A 392 -28.70 5.09 -23.68
CA THR A 392 -28.35 6.41 -24.21
C THR A 392 -28.94 7.48 -23.27
N PRO A 393 -28.18 8.53 -22.93
CA PRO A 393 -28.59 9.52 -21.91
C PRO A 393 -29.83 10.37 -22.29
N ASN A 394 -30.49 10.09 -23.42
CA ASN A 394 -31.58 10.89 -23.97
C ASN A 394 -32.98 10.26 -23.83
N LYS A 395 -33.14 9.10 -23.20
CA LYS A 395 -34.47 8.59 -22.84
C LYS A 395 -34.71 8.83 -21.36
N SER A 396 -35.64 9.73 -21.10
CA SER A 396 -36.21 10.09 -19.81
C SER A 396 -36.49 8.87 -18.94
N GLU A 397 -35.71 8.68 -17.88
CA GLU A 397 -36.14 8.36 -16.52
C GLU A 397 -34.93 8.36 -15.57
N SER A 398 -35.19 8.78 -14.34
CA SER A 398 -34.26 9.11 -13.25
C SER A 398 -33.44 7.91 -12.75
N GLY A 399 -32.18 7.82 -13.21
CA GLY A 399 -31.18 6.89 -12.68
C GLY A 399 -29.75 7.46 -12.77
N PRO A 400 -28.77 6.92 -12.01
CA PRO A 400 -27.40 7.41 -12.05
C PRO A 400 -26.74 7.09 -13.41
N ASN A 401 -26.66 8.10 -14.26
CA ASN A 401 -26.35 7.98 -15.70
C ASN A 401 -24.84 8.03 -16.00
N ARG A 402 -24.37 7.06 -16.79
CA ARG A 402 -22.98 6.55 -16.86
C ARG A 402 -22.35 6.69 -18.25
N VAL A 403 -21.01 6.73 -18.28
CA VAL A 403 -20.17 6.70 -19.49
C VAL A 403 -20.18 5.30 -20.11
N ALA A 404 -20.37 5.22 -21.43
CA ALA A 404 -20.31 3.99 -22.22
C ALA A 404 -18.99 3.23 -22.00
N SER A 405 -19.00 1.89 -22.08
CA SER A 405 -17.76 1.10 -22.06
C SER A 405 -16.76 1.63 -23.10
N VAL A 406 -15.46 1.59 -22.82
CA VAL A 406 -14.39 2.01 -23.77
C VAL A 406 -14.54 1.31 -25.13
N SER A 407 -15.08 0.10 -25.11
CA SER A 407 -15.38 -0.64 -26.33
C SER A 407 -16.57 -0.03 -27.11
N ASP A 408 -17.57 0.52 -26.44
CA ASP A 408 -18.84 1.02 -26.99
C ASP A 408 -18.77 2.46 -27.52
N MET A 409 -17.75 3.21 -27.14
CA MET A 409 -17.47 4.56 -27.62
C MET A 409 -17.31 4.66 -29.14
N SER A 410 -16.90 3.58 -29.82
CA SER A 410 -16.76 3.53 -31.28
C SER A 410 -18.08 3.77 -32.01
N TYR A 411 -19.21 3.38 -31.41
CA TYR A 411 -20.53 3.51 -32.02
C TYR A 411 -21.11 4.92 -31.81
N LEU A 412 -20.88 5.52 -30.64
CA LEU A 412 -21.40 6.86 -30.29
C LEU A 412 -20.89 7.99 -31.19
N ILE A 413 -19.81 7.76 -31.95
CA ILE A 413 -19.24 8.73 -32.90
C ILE A 413 -20.10 8.82 -34.19
N ASN A 414 -20.80 7.74 -34.58
CA ASN A 414 -21.65 7.71 -35.77
C ASN A 414 -23.14 7.85 -35.40
N LYS A 415 -23.61 9.10 -35.23
CA LYS A 415 -24.99 9.44 -34.84
C LYS A 415 -26.10 9.11 -35.87
N ALA A 416 -25.78 8.45 -36.99
CA ALA A 416 -26.70 8.30 -38.12
C ALA A 416 -27.51 6.99 -38.14
N ASP A 417 -27.10 5.94 -37.42
CA ASP A 417 -27.73 4.62 -37.48
C ASP A 417 -28.53 4.25 -36.22
N PRO A 418 -29.68 3.55 -36.35
CA PRO A 418 -30.45 3.06 -35.21
C PRO A 418 -29.61 2.10 -34.38
N GLU A 419 -29.61 2.29 -33.05
CA GLU A 419 -28.78 1.52 -32.13
C GLU A 419 -29.04 0.00 -32.25
N PRO A 420 -28.03 -0.83 -32.56
CA PRO A 420 -28.23 -2.25 -32.79
C PRO A 420 -28.51 -2.98 -31.48
N VAL A 421 -29.62 -3.72 -31.44
CA VAL A 421 -29.93 -4.65 -30.34
C VAL A 421 -28.86 -5.72 -30.27
N ARG A 422 -28.23 -5.86 -29.09
CA ARG A 422 -27.13 -6.81 -28.87
C ARG A 422 -27.66 -8.05 -28.20
N THR A 423 -27.10 -9.21 -28.54
CA THR A 423 -27.43 -10.48 -27.89
C THR A 423 -26.26 -10.94 -27.03
N GLY A 424 -26.53 -11.27 -25.78
CA GLY A 424 -25.61 -11.92 -24.87
C GLY A 424 -26.01 -13.35 -24.58
N ALA A 425 -25.05 -14.22 -24.31
CA ALA A 425 -25.31 -15.58 -23.82
C ALA A 425 -24.38 -15.96 -22.67
N ILE A 426 -24.87 -16.76 -21.73
CA ILE A 426 -24.10 -17.33 -20.62
C ILE A 426 -24.42 -18.81 -20.44
N LEU A 427 -23.39 -19.60 -20.16
CA LEU A 427 -23.50 -21.01 -19.79
C LEU A 427 -22.44 -21.41 -18.76
N ALA A 428 -22.67 -22.51 -18.05
CA ALA A 428 -21.69 -23.12 -17.15
C ALA A 428 -21.31 -24.52 -17.65
N VAL A 429 -20.03 -24.74 -17.90
CA VAL A 429 -19.45 -26.02 -18.34
C VAL A 429 -18.63 -26.62 -17.20
N ARG A 430 -18.60 -27.95 -17.12
CA ARG A 430 -17.78 -28.64 -16.10
C ARG A 430 -16.32 -28.72 -16.51
N ASP A 431 -16.08 -28.94 -17.79
CA ASP A 431 -14.74 -29.05 -18.37
C ASP A 431 -14.69 -28.28 -19.70
N VAL A 432 -13.48 -27.90 -20.08
CA VAL A 432 -13.18 -27.16 -21.30
C VAL A 432 -13.49 -28.00 -22.55
N LYS A 433 -13.34 -29.32 -22.49
CA LYS A 433 -13.73 -30.24 -23.58
C LYS A 433 -15.23 -30.20 -23.88
N GLU A 434 -16.06 -30.07 -22.85
CA GLU A 434 -17.52 -29.97 -23.01
C GLU A 434 -17.91 -28.72 -23.82
N LEU A 435 -17.12 -27.65 -23.71
CA LEU A 435 -17.30 -26.44 -24.51
C LEU A 435 -16.90 -26.66 -25.98
N GLU A 436 -15.78 -27.32 -26.24
CA GLU A 436 -15.30 -27.61 -27.61
C GLU A 436 -16.32 -28.48 -28.37
N ASP A 437 -16.82 -29.54 -27.74
CA ASP A 437 -17.79 -30.46 -28.35
C ASP A 437 -19.13 -29.79 -28.68
N ARG A 438 -19.53 -28.77 -27.91
CA ARG A 438 -20.84 -28.11 -28.02
C ARG A 438 -20.78 -26.70 -28.61
N PHE A 439 -19.62 -26.26 -29.08
CA PHE A 439 -19.41 -24.88 -29.53
C PHE A 439 -20.38 -24.47 -30.64
N GLU A 440 -20.59 -25.35 -31.63
CA GLU A 440 -21.49 -25.10 -32.76
C GLU A 440 -22.95 -24.95 -32.32
N SER A 441 -23.40 -25.79 -31.40
CA SER A 441 -24.76 -25.70 -30.82
C SER A 441 -25.00 -24.37 -30.12
N ILE A 442 -24.00 -23.87 -29.38
CA ILE A 442 -24.08 -22.60 -28.66
C ILE A 442 -24.14 -21.41 -29.63
N LEU A 443 -23.37 -21.45 -30.72
CA LEU A 443 -23.33 -20.36 -31.69
C LEU A 443 -24.64 -20.19 -32.49
N ASN A 444 -25.42 -21.25 -32.66
CA ASN A 444 -26.71 -21.21 -33.37
C ASN A 444 -27.75 -20.28 -32.70
N PHE A 445 -27.56 -19.94 -31.43
CA PHE A 445 -28.41 -18.98 -30.71
C PHE A 445 -28.09 -17.51 -31.03
N PHE A 446 -27.03 -17.24 -31.82
CA PHE A 446 -26.68 -15.93 -32.31
C PHE A 446 -27.05 -15.78 -33.80
N PRO A 447 -27.38 -14.57 -34.27
CA PRO A 447 -27.65 -14.34 -35.69
C PRO A 447 -26.39 -14.59 -36.54
N SER A 448 -26.50 -15.48 -37.53
CA SER A 448 -25.41 -15.79 -38.47
C SER A 448 -25.41 -14.84 -39.67
N HIS A 449 -24.25 -14.29 -40.03
CA HIS A 449 -24.09 -13.45 -41.22
C HIS A 449 -24.16 -14.23 -42.55
N LYS A 450 -24.19 -15.58 -42.53
CA LYS A 450 -24.17 -16.43 -43.74
C LYS A 450 -25.54 -16.61 -44.42
N SER A 451 -26.65 -16.25 -43.77
CA SER A 451 -28.02 -16.54 -44.26
C SER A 451 -28.65 -15.48 -45.16
N ASN A 452 -28.10 -14.25 -45.25
CA ASN A 452 -28.69 -13.16 -46.03
C ASN A 452 -27.84 -12.76 -47.26
N LYS A 453 -28.04 -13.46 -48.39
CA LYS A 453 -27.41 -13.14 -49.69
C LYS A 453 -27.85 -11.80 -50.31
N HIS A 454 -28.81 -11.07 -49.73
CA HIS A 454 -29.34 -9.82 -50.30
C HIS A 454 -28.80 -8.52 -49.70
N LEU A 455 -27.88 -8.57 -48.72
CA LEU A 455 -27.36 -7.37 -48.02
C LEU A 455 -25.84 -7.17 -48.18
N SER A 456 -25.22 -7.81 -49.18
CA SER A 456 -23.76 -7.85 -49.35
C SER A 456 -23.08 -6.52 -49.70
N HIS A 457 -23.83 -5.49 -50.11
CA HIS A 457 -23.23 -4.20 -50.49
C HIS A 457 -23.31 -3.10 -49.41
N LEU A 458 -24.11 -3.26 -48.36
CA LEU A 458 -24.22 -2.30 -47.24
C LEU A 458 -23.63 -2.85 -45.92
N ALA A 459 -23.32 -4.14 -45.85
CA ALA A 459 -22.86 -4.82 -44.64
C ALA A 459 -21.35 -4.75 -44.38
N ALA A 460 -20.59 -3.96 -45.15
CA ALA A 460 -19.14 -3.78 -44.91
C ALA A 460 -18.83 -2.99 -43.61
N ALA A 461 -19.86 -2.44 -42.93
CA ALA A 461 -19.73 -1.70 -41.69
C ALA A 461 -20.51 -2.30 -40.49
N SER A 462 -21.02 -3.53 -40.58
CA SER A 462 -21.89 -4.14 -39.55
C SER A 462 -21.12 -4.86 -38.42
N VAL A 463 -20.51 -4.03 -37.56
CA VAL A 463 -20.21 -4.16 -36.11
C VAL A 463 -20.47 -5.53 -35.43
N HIS A 464 -19.41 -6.24 -35.04
CA HIS A 464 -19.48 -7.33 -34.06
C HIS A 464 -20.02 -6.77 -32.71
N ASN A 465 -21.21 -7.18 -32.30
CA ASN A 465 -21.94 -6.59 -31.17
C ASN A 465 -22.31 -7.58 -30.06
N ASN A 466 -22.30 -8.88 -30.34
CA ASN A 466 -22.77 -9.93 -29.44
C ASN A 466 -21.72 -10.31 -28.38
N VAL A 467 -22.15 -10.86 -27.25
CA VAL A 467 -21.26 -11.22 -26.13
C VAL A 467 -21.52 -12.66 -25.67
N LEU A 468 -20.45 -13.41 -25.39
CA LEU A 468 -20.54 -14.79 -24.90
C LEU A 468 -19.76 -14.94 -23.60
N ASN A 469 -20.42 -15.40 -22.54
CA ASN A 469 -19.82 -15.63 -21.23
C ASN A 469 -19.84 -17.14 -20.93
N VAL A 470 -18.71 -17.71 -20.54
CA VAL A 470 -18.59 -19.15 -20.21
C VAL A 470 -18.06 -19.29 -18.80
N VAL A 471 -18.79 -19.99 -17.94
CA VAL A 471 -18.38 -20.27 -16.56
C VAL A 471 -17.75 -21.65 -16.47
N ILE A 472 -16.59 -21.75 -15.83
CA ILE A 472 -15.87 -23.01 -15.58
C ILE A 472 -15.63 -23.15 -14.08
N LYS A 473 -15.95 -24.33 -13.52
CA LYS A 473 -15.62 -24.66 -12.13
C LYS A 473 -14.20 -25.21 -12.06
N SER A 474 -13.31 -24.52 -11.37
CA SER A 474 -11.96 -25.00 -11.10
C SER A 474 -12.01 -26.02 -9.95
N GLU A 475 -11.63 -27.26 -10.23
CA GLU A 475 -11.32 -28.27 -9.23
C GLU A 475 -10.03 -27.96 -8.46
N SER A 476 -9.85 -28.58 -7.29
CA SER A 476 -8.68 -28.39 -6.40
C SER A 476 -7.35 -28.83 -7.01
N VAL A 477 -7.39 -29.63 -8.08
CA VAL A 477 -6.21 -30.13 -8.80
C VAL A 477 -5.60 -29.05 -9.70
N HIS A 478 -6.38 -28.07 -10.15
CA HIS A 478 -5.85 -27.01 -11.02
C HIS A 478 -5.02 -26.01 -10.20
N PRO A 479 -3.83 -25.62 -10.67
CA PRO A 479 -3.02 -24.63 -9.99
C PRO A 479 -3.75 -23.28 -9.88
N ASN A 480 -3.46 -22.55 -8.81
CA ASN A 480 -3.92 -21.16 -8.63
C ASN A 480 -3.07 -20.19 -9.46
N ASP A 481 -2.93 -20.48 -10.75
CA ASP A 481 -2.07 -19.74 -11.67
C ASP A 481 -2.89 -19.26 -12.87
N ASP A 482 -2.79 -17.97 -13.17
CA ASP A 482 -3.48 -17.34 -14.30
C ASP A 482 -2.84 -17.76 -15.64
N ASP A 483 -1.53 -18.00 -15.67
CA ASP A 483 -0.83 -18.38 -16.89
C ASP A 483 -1.23 -19.78 -17.35
N TYR A 484 -1.51 -20.68 -16.41
CA TYR A 484 -2.12 -21.99 -16.69
C TYR A 484 -3.45 -21.85 -17.45
N TRP A 485 -4.38 -21.04 -16.92
CA TRP A 485 -5.69 -20.83 -17.56
C TRP A 485 -5.57 -20.13 -18.90
N LEU A 486 -4.70 -19.13 -19.02
CA LEU A 486 -4.48 -18.44 -20.28
C LEU A 486 -3.96 -19.38 -21.37
N ASN A 487 -3.01 -20.24 -21.03
CA ASN A 487 -2.44 -21.23 -21.96
C ASN A 487 -3.47 -22.30 -22.37
N LEU A 488 -4.41 -22.63 -21.49
CA LEU A 488 -5.51 -23.55 -21.78
C LEU A 488 -6.58 -22.92 -22.68
N LEU A 489 -6.98 -21.68 -22.40
CA LEU A 489 -8.12 -21.03 -23.08
C LEU A 489 -7.75 -20.39 -24.43
N SER A 490 -6.54 -19.82 -24.54
CA SER A 490 -6.14 -19.07 -25.75
C SER A 490 -6.17 -19.90 -27.05
N PRO A 491 -5.70 -21.17 -27.09
CA PRO A 491 -5.76 -21.99 -28.30
C PRO A 491 -7.19 -22.25 -28.78
N ILE A 492 -8.13 -22.42 -27.85
CA ILE A 492 -9.54 -22.75 -28.12
C ILE A 492 -10.23 -21.58 -28.80
N VAL A 493 -10.09 -20.38 -28.23
CA VAL A 493 -10.67 -19.16 -28.82
C VAL A 493 -10.03 -18.86 -30.19
N LYS A 494 -8.71 -19.10 -30.33
CA LYS A 494 -8.02 -18.94 -31.61
C LYS A 494 -8.54 -19.92 -32.67
N GLY A 495 -8.79 -21.19 -32.30
CA GLY A 495 -9.35 -22.20 -33.21
C GLY A 495 -10.74 -21.82 -33.74
N GLU A 496 -11.55 -21.13 -32.92
CA GLU A 496 -12.94 -20.79 -33.24
C GLU A 496 -13.15 -19.35 -33.77
N THR A 497 -12.06 -18.62 -34.05
CA THR A 497 -12.10 -17.19 -34.41
C THR A 497 -13.00 -16.90 -35.62
N GLU A 498 -12.95 -17.71 -36.67
CA GLU A 498 -13.81 -17.51 -37.86
C GLU A 498 -15.30 -17.71 -37.54
N ARG A 499 -15.62 -18.71 -36.69
CA ARG A 499 -17.00 -18.99 -36.30
C ARG A 499 -17.55 -17.88 -35.40
N LEU A 500 -16.74 -17.38 -34.46
CA LEU A 500 -17.08 -16.24 -33.60
C LEU A 500 -17.40 -14.98 -34.43
N ARG A 501 -16.59 -14.67 -35.45
CA ARG A 501 -16.85 -13.54 -36.37
C ARG A 501 -18.14 -13.75 -37.16
N SER A 502 -18.38 -14.96 -37.67
CA SER A 502 -19.57 -15.24 -38.49
C SER A 502 -20.89 -15.09 -37.73
N HIS A 503 -20.87 -15.12 -36.40
CA HIS A 503 -22.02 -14.90 -35.50
C HIS A 503 -21.99 -13.53 -34.81
N GLY A 504 -21.12 -12.62 -35.26
CA GLY A 504 -21.06 -11.25 -34.75
C GLY A 504 -20.59 -11.14 -33.29
N ILE A 505 -19.87 -12.13 -32.76
CA ILE A 505 -19.42 -12.15 -31.35
C ILE A 505 -18.24 -11.20 -31.18
N ARG A 506 -18.46 -10.14 -30.42
CA ARG A 506 -17.46 -9.11 -30.14
C ARG A 506 -16.44 -9.52 -29.09
N ARG A 507 -16.92 -10.23 -28.06
CA ARG A 507 -16.09 -10.71 -26.95
C ARG A 507 -16.59 -12.04 -26.43
N MET A 508 -15.63 -12.86 -26.02
CA MET A 508 -15.85 -14.08 -25.27
C MET A 508 -15.15 -13.96 -23.92
N THR A 509 -15.87 -14.17 -22.83
CA THR A 509 -15.34 -14.02 -21.47
C THR A 509 -15.48 -15.34 -20.72
N PHE A 510 -14.37 -15.83 -20.16
CA PHE A 510 -14.35 -16.99 -19.27
C PHE A 510 -14.34 -16.55 -17.82
N LEU A 511 -15.27 -17.08 -17.04
CA LEU A 511 -15.37 -16.92 -15.60
C LEU A 511 -14.87 -18.20 -14.93
N ILE A 512 -13.68 -18.14 -14.31
CA ILE A 512 -13.12 -19.27 -13.57
C ILE A 512 -13.52 -19.15 -12.10
N PHE A 513 -14.36 -20.08 -11.66
CA PHE A 513 -14.89 -20.09 -10.31
C PHE A 513 -14.12 -21.06 -9.39
N ARG A 514 -13.78 -20.59 -8.19
CA ARG A 514 -13.20 -21.37 -7.09
C ARG A 514 -13.98 -21.09 -5.81
N GLN A 515 -14.34 -22.14 -5.07
CA GLN A 515 -15.12 -21.98 -3.84
C GLN A 515 -14.36 -21.12 -2.81
N GLY A 516 -15.05 -20.12 -2.25
CA GLY A 516 -14.49 -19.20 -1.26
C GLY A 516 -13.72 -18.01 -1.84
N ASN A 517 -13.47 -17.96 -3.15
CA ASN A 517 -12.71 -16.88 -3.80
C ASN A 517 -13.58 -16.08 -4.78
N TYR A 518 -13.26 -14.79 -4.96
CA TYR A 518 -13.85 -13.99 -6.03
C TYR A 518 -13.45 -14.58 -7.40
N PRO A 519 -14.33 -14.70 -8.39
CA PRO A 519 -14.02 -15.38 -9.66
C PRO A 519 -12.96 -14.67 -10.51
N SER A 520 -12.19 -15.44 -11.30
CA SER A 520 -11.24 -14.88 -12.29
C SER A 520 -11.98 -14.63 -13.61
N TYR A 521 -11.62 -13.57 -14.32
CA TYR A 521 -12.21 -13.23 -15.61
C TYR A 521 -11.13 -13.11 -16.69
N PHE A 522 -11.28 -13.85 -17.77
CA PHE A 522 -10.40 -13.78 -18.96
C PHE A 522 -11.23 -13.38 -20.17
N THR A 523 -10.94 -12.24 -20.78
CA THR A 523 -11.77 -11.68 -21.85
C THR A 523 -10.99 -11.60 -23.16
N PHE A 524 -11.52 -12.24 -24.20
CA PHE A 524 -10.96 -12.27 -25.55
C PHE A 524 -11.82 -11.41 -26.48
N ARG A 525 -11.22 -10.46 -27.20
CA ARG A 525 -11.98 -9.48 -28.00
C ARG A 525 -11.62 -9.50 -29.47
N GLU A 526 -12.63 -9.35 -30.32
CA GLU A 526 -12.49 -9.36 -31.78
C GLU A 526 -11.50 -8.29 -32.27
N ARG A 527 -11.53 -7.06 -31.72
CA ARG A 527 -10.60 -5.97 -32.10
C ARG A 527 -9.11 -6.30 -31.91
N ASN A 528 -8.81 -7.29 -31.07
CA ASN A 528 -7.46 -7.78 -30.80
C ASN A 528 -7.24 -9.15 -31.49
N ASN A 529 -7.99 -9.48 -32.54
CA ASN A 529 -8.04 -10.81 -33.16
C ASN A 529 -8.34 -11.95 -32.17
N TYR A 530 -9.25 -11.69 -31.22
CA TYR A 530 -9.54 -12.58 -30.08
C TYR A 530 -8.29 -13.00 -29.28
N ALA A 531 -7.25 -12.17 -29.26
CA ALA A 531 -6.28 -12.23 -28.17
C ALA A 531 -6.91 -11.72 -26.87
N GLU A 532 -6.42 -12.22 -25.75
CA GLU A 532 -6.87 -11.79 -24.43
C GLU A 532 -6.60 -10.28 -24.24
N ASP A 533 -7.60 -9.56 -23.76
CA ASP A 533 -7.42 -8.22 -23.22
C ASP A 533 -7.07 -8.29 -21.73
N GLN A 534 -5.78 -8.33 -21.45
CA GLN A 534 -5.25 -8.34 -20.09
C GLN A 534 -5.63 -7.10 -19.27
N THR A 535 -5.95 -5.96 -19.92
CA THR A 535 -6.27 -4.71 -19.22
C THR A 535 -7.54 -4.80 -18.37
N ILE A 536 -8.45 -5.72 -18.72
CA ILE A 536 -9.70 -5.98 -18.00
C ILE A 536 -9.76 -7.40 -17.42
N ARG A 537 -8.59 -8.03 -17.17
CA ARG A 537 -8.55 -9.32 -16.46
C ARG A 537 -9.09 -9.16 -15.04
N HIS A 538 -9.73 -10.22 -14.53
CA HIS A 538 -10.32 -10.31 -13.19
C HIS A 538 -11.49 -9.35 -12.91
N ILE A 539 -12.01 -8.68 -13.94
CA ILE A 539 -13.23 -7.86 -13.86
C ILE A 539 -14.21 -8.26 -14.94
N GLU A 540 -15.51 -8.32 -14.58
CA GLU A 540 -16.59 -8.50 -15.55
C GLU A 540 -16.58 -7.33 -16.56
N PRO A 541 -16.44 -7.58 -17.87
CA PRO A 541 -16.35 -6.53 -18.88
C PRO A 541 -17.53 -5.55 -18.92
N ALA A 542 -18.73 -5.97 -18.52
CA ALA A 542 -19.87 -5.07 -18.37
C ALA A 542 -19.67 -4.02 -17.25
N MET A 543 -18.80 -4.30 -16.26
CA MET A 543 -18.44 -3.41 -15.16
C MET A 543 -17.12 -2.64 -15.38
N ALA A 544 -16.31 -3.01 -16.37
CA ALA A 544 -14.99 -2.43 -16.60
C ALA A 544 -14.99 -0.91 -16.90
N TYR A 545 -16.12 -0.34 -17.36
CA TYR A 545 -16.24 1.12 -17.53
C TYR A 545 -16.03 1.89 -16.22
N ARG A 546 -16.28 1.25 -15.07
CA ARG A 546 -16.09 1.85 -13.74
C ARG A 546 -14.63 2.10 -13.38
N LEU A 547 -13.69 1.50 -14.11
CA LEU A 547 -12.25 1.75 -13.97
C LEU A 547 -11.77 3.00 -14.74
N GLU A 548 -12.60 3.56 -15.63
CA GLU A 548 -12.28 4.76 -16.42
C GLU A 548 -10.95 4.73 -17.19
N LEU A 549 -10.55 3.55 -17.67
CA LEU A 549 -9.26 3.33 -18.36
C LEU A 549 -9.02 4.25 -19.57
N ALA A 550 -10.09 4.82 -20.16
CA ALA A 550 -9.97 5.82 -21.23
C ALA A 550 -9.12 7.04 -20.83
N ARG A 551 -9.07 7.38 -19.54
CA ARG A 551 -8.26 8.50 -19.04
C ARG A 551 -6.76 8.22 -19.06
N LEU A 552 -6.35 6.96 -19.24
CA LEU A 552 -4.96 6.56 -19.39
C LEU A 552 -4.47 6.63 -20.85
N SER A 553 -5.22 7.23 -21.77
CA SER A 553 -4.93 7.18 -23.22
C SER A 553 -3.58 7.79 -23.64
N ASN A 554 -3.02 8.69 -22.83
CA ASN A 554 -1.68 9.29 -23.03
C ASN A 554 -0.53 8.33 -22.67
N PHE A 555 -0.83 7.15 -22.15
CA PHE A 555 0.14 6.17 -21.68
C PHE A 555 -0.04 4.82 -22.38
N ASP A 556 1.05 4.08 -22.51
CA ASP A 556 1.04 2.66 -22.82
C ASP A 556 0.96 1.88 -21.50
N ILE A 557 -0.17 1.20 -21.29
CA ILE A 557 -0.48 0.53 -20.03
C ILE A 557 -0.19 -0.97 -20.09
N LYS A 558 0.40 -1.48 -19.02
CA LYS A 558 0.64 -2.90 -18.78
C LYS A 558 0.05 -3.27 -17.41
N PRO A 559 -0.92 -4.19 -17.35
CA PRO A 559 -1.49 -4.62 -16.07
C PRO A 559 -0.44 -5.37 -15.25
N CYS A 560 -0.48 -5.18 -13.93
CA CYS A 560 0.31 -5.90 -12.94
C CYS A 560 -0.68 -6.67 -12.05
N PHE A 561 -0.70 -7.99 -12.19
CA PHE A 561 -1.64 -8.84 -11.48
C PHE A 561 -1.24 -9.00 -10.02
N ILE A 562 -2.24 -8.95 -9.15
CA ILE A 562 -2.12 -9.05 -7.70
C ILE A 562 -3.22 -9.96 -7.17
N ASP A 563 -3.03 -10.52 -5.98
CA ASP A 563 -3.97 -11.49 -5.39
C ASP A 563 -5.34 -10.86 -5.10
N ASN A 564 -5.37 -9.59 -4.68
CA ASN A 564 -6.62 -8.87 -4.46
C ASN A 564 -7.24 -8.40 -5.78
N ARG A 565 -8.27 -9.12 -6.24
CA ARG A 565 -8.98 -8.89 -7.50
C ARG A 565 -9.87 -7.64 -7.54
N GLN A 566 -10.03 -6.91 -6.43
CA GLN A 566 -10.74 -5.63 -6.40
C GLN A 566 -9.85 -4.45 -6.81
N VAL A 567 -8.54 -4.66 -6.83
CA VAL A 567 -7.52 -3.66 -7.12
C VAL A 567 -6.85 -4.04 -8.45
N HIS A 568 -6.79 -3.08 -9.36
CA HIS A 568 -6.17 -3.23 -10.67
C HIS A 568 -4.99 -2.27 -10.77
N VAL A 569 -3.78 -2.82 -10.82
CA VAL A 569 -2.55 -2.03 -10.94
C VAL A 569 -2.12 -2.01 -12.41
N TYR A 570 -1.83 -0.83 -12.94
CA TYR A 570 -1.32 -0.63 -14.29
C TYR A 570 0.02 0.09 -14.21
N TYR A 571 1.07 -0.57 -14.70
CA TYR A 571 2.32 0.11 -15.02
C TYR A 571 2.15 0.84 -16.35
N ALA A 572 2.37 2.14 -16.35
CA ALA A 572 2.10 3.02 -17.47
C ALA A 572 3.37 3.78 -17.87
N VAL A 573 3.66 3.82 -19.16
CA VAL A 573 4.77 4.59 -19.73
C VAL A 573 4.20 5.68 -20.63
N GLY A 574 4.63 6.92 -20.44
CA GLY A 574 4.17 8.05 -21.24
C GLY A 574 4.55 7.90 -22.70
N LYS A 575 3.58 8.07 -23.62
CA LYS A 575 3.82 7.94 -25.07
C LYS A 575 4.77 9.00 -25.61
N GLU A 576 4.67 10.22 -25.10
CA GLU A 576 5.53 11.35 -25.49
C GLU A 576 6.85 11.38 -24.70
N ASN A 577 6.85 10.87 -23.47
CA ASN A 577 8.00 10.88 -22.57
C ASN A 577 8.20 9.51 -21.94
N ILE A 578 9.16 8.74 -22.47
CA ILE A 578 9.46 7.37 -22.02
C ILE A 578 10.03 7.36 -20.60
N SER A 579 10.58 8.48 -20.11
CA SER A 579 11.02 8.61 -18.71
C SER A 579 9.87 8.78 -17.72
N ASP A 580 8.65 9.04 -18.22
CA ASP A 580 7.43 9.14 -17.43
C ASP A 580 6.84 7.75 -17.20
N CYS A 581 7.39 7.07 -16.20
CA CYS A 581 6.93 5.76 -15.75
C CYS A 581 6.08 5.94 -14.49
N ARG A 582 4.84 5.42 -14.47
CA ARG A 582 3.93 5.54 -13.33
C ARG A 582 3.19 4.25 -13.04
N PHE A 583 2.73 4.10 -11.81
CA PHE A 583 1.67 3.17 -11.48
C PHE A 583 0.35 3.91 -11.36
N PHE A 584 -0.64 3.46 -12.13
CA PHE A 584 -2.04 3.82 -11.93
C PHE A 584 -2.74 2.65 -11.25
N VAL A 585 -3.31 2.89 -10.07
CA VAL A 585 -4.03 1.87 -9.33
C VAL A 585 -5.51 2.21 -9.32
N CYS A 586 -6.33 1.36 -9.93
CA CYS A 586 -7.78 1.52 -9.99
C CYS A 586 -8.44 0.51 -9.06
N ALA A 587 -9.23 0.97 -8.10
CA ALA A 587 -9.85 0.12 -7.09
C ALA A 587 -11.36 0.33 -7.05
N LEU A 588 -12.11 -0.78 -7.07
CA LEU A 588 -13.58 -0.75 -7.04
C LEU A 588 -14.07 -1.23 -5.69
N VAL A 589 -14.58 -0.30 -4.88
CA VAL A 589 -15.01 -0.61 -3.52
C VAL A 589 -16.46 -1.07 -3.53
N ARG A 590 -16.68 -2.31 -3.07
CA ARG A 590 -18.01 -2.88 -2.80
C ARG A 590 -18.06 -3.22 -1.31
N PRO A 591 -18.89 -2.54 -0.52
CA PRO A 591 -18.93 -2.76 0.91
C PRO A 591 -19.51 -4.14 1.26
N GLY A 592 -19.31 -4.59 2.49
CA GLY A 592 -20.00 -5.73 3.10
C GLY A 592 -21.21 -5.29 3.94
N ARG A 593 -22.10 -6.25 4.30
CA ARG A 593 -23.27 -5.98 5.15
C ARG A 593 -22.86 -5.90 6.62
N LEU A 594 -22.87 -4.70 7.19
CA LEU A 594 -22.59 -4.48 8.61
C LEU A 594 -23.78 -4.84 9.50
N ARG A 595 -23.50 -5.45 10.67
CA ARG A 595 -24.46 -5.67 11.75
C ARG A 595 -24.59 -4.40 12.63
N SER A 596 -25.15 -3.33 12.03
CA SER A 596 -25.86 -2.20 12.67
C SER A 596 -25.22 -1.32 13.77
N SER A 597 -23.94 -1.44 14.17
CA SER A 597 -23.37 -0.60 15.26
C SER A 597 -22.37 0.49 14.83
N VAL A 598 -21.93 0.52 13.57
CA VAL A 598 -20.87 1.42 13.08
C VAL A 598 -21.45 2.52 12.19
N ARG A 599 -21.02 3.78 12.37
CA ARG A 599 -21.44 4.88 11.50
C ARG A 599 -20.93 4.62 10.07
N THR A 600 -21.73 4.95 9.06
CA THR A 600 -21.36 4.75 7.65
C THR A 600 -20.03 5.44 7.28
N ALA A 601 -19.75 6.61 7.86
CA ALA A 601 -18.48 7.30 7.69
C ALA A 601 -17.29 6.50 8.27
N ASP A 602 -17.40 5.94 9.47
CA ASP A 602 -16.34 5.15 10.12
C ASP A 602 -16.04 3.87 9.32
N TYR A 603 -17.08 3.27 8.74
CA TYR A 603 -16.95 2.13 7.85
C TYR A 603 -16.27 2.48 6.51
N LEU A 604 -16.62 3.62 5.92
CA LEU A 604 -15.94 4.09 4.71
C LEU A 604 -14.46 4.32 4.99
N ILE A 605 -14.13 4.95 6.11
CA ILE A 605 -12.73 5.17 6.53
C ILE A 605 -12.00 3.83 6.64
N SER A 606 -12.61 2.83 7.27
CA SER A 606 -11.97 1.55 7.51
C SER A 606 -11.80 0.69 6.25
N GLU A 607 -12.78 0.68 5.35
CA GLU A 607 -12.63 0.01 4.04
C GLU A 607 -11.62 0.73 3.16
N THR A 608 -11.60 2.07 3.17
CA THR A 608 -10.59 2.83 2.43
C THR A 608 -9.20 2.53 2.98
N ASP A 609 -9.03 2.44 4.30
CA ASP A 609 -7.77 2.07 4.94
C ASP A 609 -7.31 0.66 4.55
N ARG A 610 -8.20 -0.33 4.63
CA ARG A 610 -7.89 -1.72 4.24
C ARG A 610 -7.46 -1.78 2.78
N LEU A 611 -8.26 -1.21 1.90
CA LEU A 611 -8.01 -1.19 0.47
C LEU A 611 -6.74 -0.42 0.13
N LEU A 612 -6.45 0.68 0.83
CA LEU A 612 -5.20 1.40 0.63
C LEU A 612 -4.01 0.57 1.08
N ASN A 613 -4.08 -0.17 2.19
CA ASN A 613 -2.98 -1.06 2.56
C ASN A 613 -2.73 -2.14 1.53
N ASP A 614 -3.79 -2.77 1.01
CA ASP A 614 -3.67 -3.74 -0.09
C ASP A 614 -3.01 -3.11 -1.33
N ILE A 615 -3.41 -1.87 -1.67
CA ILE A 615 -2.82 -1.08 -2.76
C ILE A 615 -1.33 -0.81 -2.51
N LEU A 616 -0.97 -0.37 -1.31
CA LEU A 616 0.40 0.01 -0.97
C LEU A 616 1.30 -1.24 -0.87
N ASP A 617 0.80 -2.35 -0.36
CA ASP A 617 1.49 -3.65 -0.36
C ASP A 617 1.72 -4.14 -1.79
N ALA A 618 0.68 -4.07 -2.64
CA ALA A 618 0.79 -4.36 -4.06
C ALA A 618 1.84 -3.48 -4.75
N LEU A 619 1.83 -2.17 -4.48
CA LEU A 619 2.81 -1.23 -5.03
C LEU A 619 4.24 -1.49 -4.53
N GLU A 620 4.41 -1.97 -3.29
CA GLU A 620 5.74 -2.36 -2.77
C GLU A 620 6.28 -3.58 -3.52
N ILE A 621 5.44 -4.59 -3.75
CA ILE A 621 5.80 -5.81 -4.48
C ILE A 621 6.15 -5.47 -5.94
N VAL A 622 5.24 -4.79 -6.64
CA VAL A 622 5.41 -4.47 -8.07
C VAL A 622 6.48 -3.39 -8.28
N GLY A 623 6.63 -2.46 -7.35
CA GLY A 623 7.63 -1.39 -7.38
C GLY A 623 9.06 -1.92 -7.30
N ALA A 624 9.29 -3.10 -6.70
CA ALA A 624 10.60 -3.76 -6.71
C ALA A 624 11.06 -4.10 -8.14
N THR A 625 10.12 -4.47 -9.02
CA THR A 625 10.37 -4.76 -10.43
C THR A 625 10.55 -3.48 -11.26
N TYR A 626 9.75 -2.43 -11.00
CA TYR A 626 9.77 -1.18 -11.77
C TYR A 626 10.22 0.03 -10.92
N LYS A 627 11.53 0.11 -10.65
CA LYS A 627 12.15 1.09 -9.74
C LYS A 627 12.10 2.55 -10.23
N GLN A 628 11.83 2.78 -11.51
CA GLN A 628 11.82 4.11 -12.13
C GLN A 628 10.47 4.84 -12.00
N SER A 629 9.49 4.25 -11.32
CA SER A 629 8.17 4.87 -11.17
C SER A 629 8.24 6.19 -10.39
N ASP A 630 7.45 7.17 -10.81
CA ASP A 630 7.26 8.46 -10.16
C ASP A 630 5.82 8.94 -10.42
N CYS A 631 5.33 9.90 -9.65
CA CYS A 631 3.97 10.44 -9.79
C CYS A 631 2.84 9.38 -9.83
N ASN A 632 2.95 8.35 -9.00
CA ASN A 632 1.97 7.28 -8.94
C ASN A 632 0.59 7.85 -8.56
N HIS A 633 -0.47 7.23 -9.11
CA HIS A 633 -1.82 7.76 -9.02
C HIS A 633 -2.81 6.68 -8.56
N LEU A 634 -3.69 7.05 -7.63
CA LEU A 634 -4.74 6.16 -7.13
C LEU A 634 -6.10 6.63 -7.61
N PHE A 635 -6.91 5.71 -8.12
CA PHE A 635 -8.31 5.94 -8.45
C PHE A 635 -9.18 4.97 -7.65
N ILE A 636 -10.01 5.47 -6.75
CA ILE A 636 -10.87 4.67 -5.87
C ILE A 636 -12.33 5.04 -6.17
N ASN A 637 -13.09 4.06 -6.66
CA ASN A 637 -14.49 4.24 -7.02
C ASN A 637 -15.40 3.48 -6.05
N PHE A 638 -16.12 4.22 -5.22
CA PHE A 638 -17.16 3.68 -4.37
C PHE A 638 -18.45 3.51 -5.18
N ILE A 639 -18.80 2.25 -5.42
CA ILE A 639 -19.96 1.88 -6.23
C ILE A 639 -21.30 2.26 -5.58
N PRO A 640 -21.52 2.01 -4.27
CA PRO A 640 -22.81 2.29 -3.62
C PRO A 640 -23.11 3.78 -3.53
N THR A 641 -24.39 4.09 -3.37
CA THR A 641 -24.86 5.40 -2.94
C THR A 641 -24.87 5.48 -1.42
N PHE A 642 -24.27 6.53 -0.87
CA PHE A 642 -24.23 6.78 0.57
C PHE A 642 -25.11 7.97 0.95
N GLN A 643 -25.82 7.85 2.06
CA GLN A 643 -26.57 8.96 2.66
C GLN A 643 -25.65 9.77 3.59
N LEU A 644 -24.85 10.66 3.01
CA LEU A 644 -23.83 11.47 3.69
C LEU A 644 -23.85 12.90 3.14
N ASP A 645 -23.30 13.85 3.89
CA ASP A 645 -23.05 15.20 3.38
C ASP A 645 -21.59 15.34 2.89
N ALA A 646 -21.36 16.23 1.91
CA ALA A 646 -20.04 16.38 1.28
C ALA A 646 -18.92 16.79 2.26
N THR A 647 -19.26 17.58 3.29
CA THR A 647 -18.33 18.05 4.33
C THR A 647 -17.86 16.93 5.26
N GLU A 648 -18.73 15.96 5.56
CA GLU A 648 -18.38 14.79 6.36
C GLU A 648 -17.37 13.90 5.63
N VAL A 649 -17.57 13.71 4.32
CA VAL A 649 -16.64 12.96 3.46
C VAL A 649 -15.29 13.65 3.38
N GLU A 650 -15.24 14.98 3.20
CA GLU A 650 -13.98 15.73 3.14
C GLU A 650 -13.18 15.59 4.45
N THR A 651 -13.85 15.65 5.60
CA THR A 651 -13.21 15.51 6.92
C THR A 651 -12.65 14.10 7.12
N ALA A 652 -13.40 13.07 6.73
CA ALA A 652 -12.97 11.68 6.76
C ALA A 652 -11.73 11.45 5.86
N LEU A 653 -11.69 12.06 4.67
CA LEU A 653 -10.58 11.95 3.73
C LEU A 653 -9.30 12.64 4.25
N LYS A 654 -9.40 13.79 4.93
CA LYS A 654 -8.23 14.45 5.52
C LYS A 654 -7.54 13.59 6.58
N GLY A 655 -8.30 13.08 7.55
CA GLY A 655 -7.77 12.16 8.56
C GLY A 655 -7.22 10.85 7.97
N PHE A 656 -7.73 10.43 6.81
CA PHE A 656 -7.20 9.28 6.06
C PHE A 656 -5.82 9.55 5.45
N ILE A 657 -5.62 10.70 4.82
CA ILE A 657 -4.35 11.00 4.15
C ILE A 657 -3.22 11.26 5.16
N ASP A 658 -3.52 11.91 6.28
CA ASP A 658 -2.54 12.17 7.33
C ASP A 658 -1.94 10.86 7.90
N ARG A 659 -2.77 9.80 8.02
CA ARG A 659 -2.33 8.50 8.54
C ARG A 659 -1.40 7.75 7.58
N HIS A 660 -1.62 7.86 6.27
CA HIS A 660 -0.85 7.11 5.26
C HIS A 660 0.17 7.97 4.50
N GLY A 661 0.25 9.27 4.79
CA GLY A 661 1.04 10.24 4.04
C GLY A 661 2.50 9.83 3.87
N LYS A 662 3.15 9.33 4.93
CA LYS A 662 4.55 8.84 4.87
C LYS A 662 4.72 7.67 3.89
N ARG A 663 3.76 6.74 3.85
CA ARG A 663 3.83 5.55 3.02
C ARG A 663 3.48 5.85 1.57
N LEU A 664 2.44 6.67 1.34
CA LEU A 664 2.10 7.24 0.05
C LEU A 664 3.29 7.99 -0.56
N TRP A 665 3.96 8.81 0.26
CA TRP A 665 5.16 9.55 -0.15
C TRP A 665 6.32 8.63 -0.53
N ARG A 666 6.62 7.62 0.30
CA ARG A 666 7.65 6.61 0.00
C ARG A 666 7.39 5.88 -1.31
N LEU A 667 6.12 5.59 -1.59
CA LEU A 667 5.67 4.95 -2.83
C LEU A 667 5.41 5.96 -3.96
N ARG A 668 5.79 7.22 -3.78
CA ARG A 668 5.69 8.30 -4.78
C ARG A 668 4.28 8.48 -5.33
N VAL A 669 3.28 8.26 -4.49
CA VAL A 669 1.89 8.55 -4.80
C VAL A 669 1.66 10.05 -4.63
N THR A 670 1.63 10.79 -5.73
CA THR A 670 1.48 12.26 -5.72
C THR A 670 0.04 12.70 -5.94
N GLY A 671 -0.83 11.80 -6.42
CA GLY A 671 -2.23 12.10 -6.66
C GLY A 671 -3.15 10.93 -6.32
N ALA A 672 -4.33 11.25 -5.82
CA ALA A 672 -5.40 10.30 -5.61
C ALA A 672 -6.73 10.90 -6.05
N GLU A 673 -7.63 10.07 -6.54
CA GLU A 673 -8.94 10.46 -6.98
C GLU A 673 -9.97 9.51 -6.40
N ILE A 674 -10.95 10.06 -5.68
CA ILE A 674 -11.94 9.27 -4.98
C ILE A 674 -13.32 9.68 -5.45
N ARG A 675 -14.10 8.72 -5.94
CA ARG A 675 -15.45 8.92 -6.48
C ARG A 675 -16.48 8.29 -5.55
N PHE A 676 -17.46 9.09 -5.13
CA PHE A 676 -18.61 8.67 -4.32
C PHE A 676 -19.91 8.99 -5.04
N ASN A 677 -20.93 8.15 -4.86
CA ASN A 677 -22.31 8.55 -5.14
C ASN A 677 -22.95 8.93 -3.81
N VAL A 678 -23.44 10.16 -3.69
CA VAL A 678 -23.96 10.72 -2.44
C VAL A 678 -25.40 11.15 -2.61
N GLN A 679 -26.23 10.86 -1.62
CA GLN A 679 -27.64 11.26 -1.57
C GLN A 679 -27.89 12.07 -0.30
N SER A 680 -28.21 13.35 -0.45
CA SER A 680 -28.47 14.23 0.71
C SER A 680 -29.87 13.96 1.27
N LYS A 681 -30.00 13.99 2.60
CA LYS A 681 -31.29 13.87 3.30
C LYS A 681 -32.02 15.21 3.23
N SER A 682 -33.03 15.31 2.36
CA SER A 682 -33.87 16.51 2.31
C SER A 682 -34.75 16.64 3.57
N ALA A 683 -34.92 17.86 4.06
CA ALA A 683 -35.76 18.20 5.22
C ALA A 683 -37.26 17.85 5.04
N ASN A 684 -37.71 17.59 3.81
CA ASN A 684 -39.10 17.29 3.48
C ASN A 684 -39.40 15.80 3.23
N GLY A 685 -38.46 14.88 3.53
CA GLY A 685 -38.67 13.44 3.36
C GLY A 685 -38.69 12.94 1.89
N VAL A 686 -38.50 13.83 0.91
CA VAL A 686 -38.31 13.47 -0.50
C VAL A 686 -36.82 13.22 -0.72
N GLU A 687 -36.47 11.97 -1.00
CA GLU A 687 -35.09 11.57 -1.32
C GLU A 687 -34.61 12.32 -2.57
N ALA A 688 -33.49 13.05 -2.46
CA ALA A 688 -32.88 13.73 -3.60
C ALA A 688 -32.24 12.71 -4.55
N ASP A 689 -32.09 13.05 -5.83
CA ASP A 689 -31.37 12.19 -6.77
C ASP A 689 -29.90 12.00 -6.34
N PRO A 690 -29.33 10.79 -6.51
CA PRO A 690 -27.94 10.52 -6.18
C PRO A 690 -27.01 11.39 -7.03
N VAL A 691 -26.11 12.11 -6.36
CA VAL A 691 -25.14 13.01 -6.98
C VAL A 691 -23.75 12.38 -6.90
N PRO A 692 -23.07 12.13 -8.03
CA PRO A 692 -21.66 11.74 -8.02
C PRO A 692 -20.76 12.93 -7.61
N LEU A 693 -19.98 12.71 -6.55
CA LEU A 693 -18.94 13.60 -6.06
C LEU A 693 -17.57 12.98 -6.33
N ARG A 694 -16.63 13.79 -6.78
CA ARG A 694 -15.24 13.40 -7.03
C ARG A 694 -14.30 14.31 -6.25
N PHE A 695 -13.42 13.69 -5.47
CA PHE A 695 -12.39 14.34 -4.70
C PHE A 695 -11.06 14.09 -5.40
N ILE A 696 -10.42 15.15 -5.88
CA ILE A 696 -9.10 15.09 -6.50
C ILE A 696 -8.11 15.59 -5.47
N ILE A 697 -7.23 14.70 -5.04
CA ILE A 697 -6.22 14.93 -4.02
C ILE A 697 -4.88 15.02 -4.75
N SER A 698 -4.14 16.09 -4.52
CA SER A 698 -2.78 16.26 -5.04
C SER A 698 -1.82 16.68 -3.93
N ASN A 699 -0.65 16.05 -3.90
CA ASN A 699 0.45 16.38 -3.02
C ASN A 699 1.76 16.41 -3.81
N VAL A 700 2.02 17.52 -4.49
CA VAL A 700 3.20 17.67 -5.37
C VAL A 700 4.46 17.97 -4.55
N SER A 701 4.35 18.75 -3.47
CA SER A 701 5.49 19.13 -2.63
C SER A 701 5.85 18.12 -1.55
N GLY A 702 4.95 17.16 -1.27
CA GLY A 702 5.07 16.17 -0.20
C GLY A 702 4.50 16.59 1.14
N TYR A 703 4.33 17.90 1.34
CA TYR A 703 3.86 18.48 2.61
C TYR A 703 2.49 19.13 2.48
N VAL A 704 2.14 19.60 1.28
CA VAL A 704 0.92 20.37 1.03
C VAL A 704 -0.10 19.49 0.33
N LEU A 705 -1.09 19.08 1.10
CA LEU A 705 -2.25 18.40 0.58
C LEU A 705 -3.26 19.41 0.02
N ASN A 706 -3.53 19.33 -1.27
CA ASN A 706 -4.66 20.02 -1.90
C ASN A 706 -5.77 19.01 -2.18
N VAL A 707 -6.99 19.32 -1.74
CA VAL A 707 -8.19 18.50 -1.96
C VAL A 707 -9.21 19.37 -2.69
N ASP A 708 -9.41 19.08 -3.97
CA ASP A 708 -10.40 19.74 -4.80
C ASP A 708 -11.65 18.87 -4.91
N THR A 709 -12.81 19.43 -4.58
CA THR A 709 -14.09 18.73 -4.63
C THR A 709 -14.88 19.14 -5.86
N TYR A 710 -15.34 18.15 -6.63
CA TYR A 710 -16.13 18.35 -7.84
C TYR A 710 -17.42 17.55 -7.80
N ARG A 711 -18.47 18.10 -8.38
CA ARG A 711 -19.72 17.43 -8.73
C ARG A 711 -19.72 17.14 -10.22
N GLU A 712 -20.07 15.92 -10.63
CA GLU A 712 -20.27 15.63 -12.05
C GLU A 712 -21.65 16.18 -12.47
N VAL A 713 -21.68 17.02 -13.50
CA VAL A 713 -22.91 17.64 -14.03
C VAL A 713 -23.05 17.29 -15.50
N GLN A 714 -24.23 16.86 -15.90
CA GLN A 714 -24.56 16.60 -17.30
C GLN A 714 -24.80 17.90 -18.07
N THR A 715 -24.23 18.00 -19.26
CA THR A 715 -24.52 19.04 -20.24
C THR A 715 -24.87 18.41 -21.58
N GLU A 716 -25.39 19.19 -22.53
CA GLU A 716 -25.71 18.71 -23.89
C GLU A 716 -24.51 18.07 -24.62
N LYS A 717 -23.28 18.43 -24.22
CA LYS A 717 -22.03 17.93 -24.80
C LYS A 717 -21.38 16.78 -24.01
N GLY A 718 -21.98 16.38 -22.89
CA GLY A 718 -21.50 15.31 -22.00
C GLY A 718 -21.31 15.75 -20.54
N SER A 719 -20.77 14.86 -19.72
CA SER A 719 -20.51 15.12 -18.30
C SER A 719 -19.27 15.99 -18.09
N ILE A 720 -19.40 17.03 -17.26
CA ILE A 720 -18.31 17.93 -16.87
C ILE A 720 -18.14 17.98 -15.36
N PHE A 721 -16.95 18.35 -14.91
CA PHE A 721 -16.70 18.65 -13.50
C PHE A 721 -17.16 20.07 -13.15
N LYS A 722 -17.93 20.20 -12.06
CA LYS A 722 -18.28 21.48 -11.47
C LYS A 722 -17.74 21.55 -10.05
N SER A 723 -16.83 22.49 -9.79
CA SER A 723 -16.24 22.65 -8.46
C SER A 723 -17.30 22.96 -7.40
N VAL A 724 -17.15 22.34 -6.24
CA VAL A 724 -17.95 22.59 -5.04
C VAL A 724 -17.05 23.36 -4.07
N GLY A 725 -17.27 24.66 -3.96
CA GLY A 725 -16.39 25.56 -3.20
C GLY A 725 -15.44 26.35 -4.12
N PRO A 726 -14.14 26.47 -3.80
CA PRO A 726 -13.19 27.23 -4.63
C PRO A 726 -13.01 26.59 -6.02
N THR A 727 -12.78 27.43 -7.03
CA THR A 727 -12.56 26.97 -8.40
C THR A 727 -11.26 26.18 -8.48
N GLY A 728 -11.35 24.88 -8.73
CA GLY A 728 -10.21 23.99 -8.91
C GLY A 728 -9.77 23.85 -10.38
N PRO A 729 -8.61 23.22 -10.64
CA PRO A 729 -8.03 23.08 -11.98
C PRO A 729 -8.92 22.37 -13.01
N PHE A 730 -9.80 21.46 -12.57
CA PHE A 730 -10.68 20.70 -13.47
C PHE A 730 -12.05 21.37 -13.70
N HIS A 731 -12.26 22.60 -13.25
CA HIS A 731 -13.55 23.28 -13.38
C HIS A 731 -14.02 23.38 -14.84
N LEU A 732 -15.25 22.91 -15.11
CA LEU A 732 -15.91 22.85 -16.42
C LEU A 732 -15.20 21.99 -17.48
N LEU A 733 -14.25 21.14 -17.07
CA LEU A 733 -13.60 20.19 -17.97
C LEU A 733 -14.39 18.87 -18.08
N PRO A 734 -14.28 18.15 -19.21
CA PRO A 734 -14.93 16.85 -19.38
C PRO A 734 -14.43 15.79 -18.38
N VAL A 735 -15.34 14.97 -17.87
CA VAL A 735 -15.03 13.90 -16.88
C VAL A 735 -14.07 12.84 -17.44
N ASN A 736 -14.09 12.64 -18.76
CA ASN A 736 -13.28 11.65 -19.49
C ASN A 736 -11.93 12.19 -19.97
N GLN A 737 -11.52 13.39 -19.54
CA GLN A 737 -10.24 13.97 -19.93
C GLN A 737 -9.06 13.06 -19.51
N PRO A 738 -8.08 12.82 -20.42
CA PRO A 738 -6.94 11.97 -20.10
C PRO A 738 -5.97 12.65 -19.14
N TYR A 739 -5.27 11.83 -18.34
CA TYR A 739 -4.27 12.32 -17.40
C TYR A 739 -3.08 12.94 -18.13
N PRO A 740 -2.56 14.10 -17.66
CA PRO A 740 -1.43 14.75 -18.29
C PRO A 740 -0.11 13.98 -18.06
N THR A 741 0.81 14.11 -19.02
CA THR A 741 2.20 13.63 -18.92
C THR A 741 3.00 14.45 -17.92
N LYS A 742 4.19 13.97 -17.57
CA LYS A 742 5.02 14.54 -16.48
C LYS A 742 5.49 15.95 -16.81
N GLU A 743 5.30 16.86 -15.86
CA GLU A 743 5.85 18.22 -15.94
C GLU A 743 7.38 18.20 -16.01
N TRP A 744 7.96 19.14 -16.75
CA TRP A 744 9.41 19.26 -16.91
C TRP A 744 10.16 19.58 -15.59
N LEU A 745 9.47 20.14 -14.59
CA LEU A 745 10.00 20.42 -13.25
C LEU A 745 10.08 19.18 -12.35
N GLN A 746 9.25 18.18 -12.62
CA GLN A 746 9.09 17.04 -11.73
C GLN A 746 10.39 16.24 -11.51
N PRO A 747 11.29 16.06 -12.49
CA PRO A 747 12.60 15.44 -12.25
C PRO A 747 13.46 16.19 -11.21
N ARG A 748 13.37 17.54 -11.16
CA ARG A 748 14.08 18.33 -10.14
C ARG A 748 13.44 18.15 -8.76
N ARG A 749 12.10 18.18 -8.67
CA ARG A 749 11.38 17.85 -7.43
C ARG A 749 11.79 16.49 -6.90
N TYR A 750 11.76 15.49 -7.78
CA TYR A 750 12.18 14.13 -7.46
C TYR A 750 13.61 14.06 -6.88
N LYS A 751 14.57 14.77 -7.48
CA LYS A 751 15.95 14.85 -6.97
C LYS A 751 16.02 15.51 -5.59
N ALA A 752 15.28 16.59 -5.34
CA ALA A 752 15.23 17.24 -4.03
C ALA A 752 14.64 16.32 -2.94
N HIS A 753 13.58 15.57 -3.28
CA HIS A 753 12.94 14.63 -2.37
C HIS A 753 13.81 13.43 -2.02
N LEU A 754 14.61 12.92 -2.96
CA LEU A 754 15.62 11.89 -2.67
C LEU A 754 16.66 12.38 -1.65
N MET A 755 16.98 13.68 -1.65
CA MET A 755 17.87 14.31 -0.69
C MET A 755 17.16 14.68 0.63
N GLY A 756 15.87 14.35 0.77
CA GLY A 756 15.09 14.60 1.98
C GLY A 756 14.69 16.06 2.20
N THR A 757 14.69 16.89 1.14
CA THR A 757 14.29 18.31 1.23
C THR A 757 13.18 18.67 0.25
N THR A 758 12.62 19.87 0.41
CA THR A 758 11.63 20.45 -0.51
C THR A 758 12.33 21.07 -1.71
N TYR A 759 11.75 20.95 -2.89
CA TYR A 759 12.28 21.66 -4.06
C TYR A 759 12.18 23.17 -3.88
N VAL A 760 13.20 23.90 -4.32
CA VAL A 760 13.41 25.31 -3.98
C VAL A 760 12.20 26.20 -4.35
N TYR A 761 11.56 25.95 -5.49
CA TYR A 761 10.39 26.73 -5.94
C TYR A 761 9.07 26.35 -5.23
N ASP A 762 9.03 25.21 -4.53
CA ASP A 762 7.82 24.77 -3.81
C ASP A 762 7.74 25.41 -2.39
N PHE A 763 8.83 26.01 -1.88
CA PHE A 763 8.82 26.73 -0.59
C PHE A 763 7.78 27.86 -0.55
N GLY A 764 7.48 28.50 -1.68
CA GLY A 764 6.42 29.50 -1.76
C GLY A 764 5.07 29.01 -1.25
N GLU A 765 4.71 27.78 -1.58
CA GLU A 765 3.46 27.17 -1.11
C GLU A 765 3.51 26.87 0.39
N LEU A 766 4.67 26.44 0.92
CA LEU A 766 4.85 26.23 2.37
C LEU A 766 4.65 27.53 3.16
N PHE A 767 5.25 28.64 2.72
CA PHE A 767 5.03 29.94 3.35
C PHE A 767 3.57 30.38 3.25
N ARG A 768 2.92 30.15 2.10
CA ARG A 768 1.49 30.46 1.90
C ARG A 768 0.61 29.68 2.89
N GLN A 769 0.88 28.39 3.09
CA GLN A 769 0.16 27.57 4.07
C GLN A 769 0.43 27.99 5.50
N ALA A 770 1.69 28.29 5.86
CA ALA A 770 2.05 28.75 7.20
C ALA A 770 1.30 30.05 7.57
N VAL A 771 1.23 31.02 6.64
CA VAL A 771 0.48 32.27 6.85
C VAL A 771 -1.02 32.00 6.98
N ARG A 772 -1.59 31.08 6.18
CA ARG A 772 -3.00 30.67 6.35
C ARG A 772 -3.26 30.05 7.72
N ALA A 773 -2.35 29.22 8.22
CA ALA A 773 -2.45 28.64 9.55
C ALA A 773 -2.41 29.71 10.65
N GLN A 774 -1.56 30.74 10.49
CA GLN A 774 -1.51 31.89 11.38
C GLN A 774 -2.83 32.68 11.39
N TRP A 775 -3.42 32.93 10.22
CA TRP A 775 -4.76 33.53 10.12
C TRP A 775 -5.84 32.69 10.80
N ASN A 776 -5.85 31.38 10.58
CA ASN A 776 -6.80 30.47 11.22
C ASN A 776 -6.66 30.51 12.76
N HIS A 777 -5.45 30.63 13.28
CA HIS A 777 -5.21 30.81 14.71
C HIS A 777 -5.73 32.16 15.22
N ALA A 778 -5.43 33.24 14.51
CA ALA A 778 -5.90 34.58 14.87
C ALA A 778 -7.44 34.70 14.85
N ILE A 779 -8.10 34.08 13.88
CA ILE A 779 -9.57 34.07 13.77
C ILE A 779 -10.22 33.31 14.94
N LYS A 780 -9.59 32.24 15.43
CA LYS A 780 -10.07 31.53 16.64
C LYS A 780 -10.06 32.43 17.87
N GLN A 781 -9.10 33.36 17.97
CA GLN A 781 -9.02 34.32 19.06
C GLN A 781 -9.94 35.53 18.83
N ASN A 782 -10.09 35.98 17.58
CA ASN A 782 -10.92 37.10 17.20
C ASN A 782 -11.68 36.82 15.90
N SER A 783 -12.97 36.50 16.03
CA SER A 783 -13.86 36.10 14.93
C SER A 783 -14.21 37.25 13.95
N SER A 784 -13.84 38.49 14.25
CA SER A 784 -14.07 39.64 13.35
C SER A 784 -13.05 39.76 12.21
N LEU A 785 -11.92 39.05 12.30
CA LEU A 785 -10.85 39.08 11.31
C LEU A 785 -11.23 38.34 10.03
N LYS A 786 -10.91 38.94 8.88
CA LYS A 786 -11.13 38.33 7.55
C LYS A 786 -9.80 38.04 6.87
N VAL A 787 -9.63 36.81 6.40
CA VAL A 787 -8.44 36.41 5.64
C VAL A 787 -8.41 37.14 4.30
N PRO A 788 -7.29 37.79 3.92
CA PRO A 788 -7.12 38.36 2.60
C PRO A 788 -7.23 37.29 1.49
N SER A 789 -7.78 37.65 0.33
CA SER A 789 -7.91 36.72 -0.81
C SER A 789 -6.56 36.17 -1.28
N GLN A 790 -5.52 37.00 -1.23
CA GLN A 790 -4.15 36.62 -1.53
C GLN A 790 -3.27 36.88 -0.30
N VAL A 791 -2.78 35.82 0.34
CA VAL A 791 -1.94 35.92 1.55
C VAL A 791 -0.45 36.10 1.26
N LEU A 792 0.01 35.71 0.06
CA LEU A 792 1.40 35.80 -0.37
C LEU A 792 1.48 36.22 -1.84
N GLU A 793 2.28 37.26 -2.11
CA GLU A 793 2.81 37.60 -3.42
C GLU A 793 4.31 37.32 -3.43
N MET A 794 4.80 36.66 -4.48
CA MET A 794 6.20 36.29 -4.64
C MET A 794 6.74 36.85 -5.94
N ARG A 795 7.92 37.49 -5.90
CA ARG A 795 8.67 37.90 -7.08
C ARG A 795 10.12 37.45 -6.95
N GLU A 796 10.66 36.83 -7.99
CA GLU A 796 12.03 36.31 -7.99
C GLU A 796 13.03 37.45 -8.22
N LEU A 797 14.20 37.35 -7.60
CA LEU A 797 15.30 38.29 -7.71
C LEU A 797 16.42 37.66 -8.53
N VAL A 798 16.77 38.28 -9.67
CA VAL A 798 17.76 37.76 -10.62
C VAL A 798 18.81 38.83 -10.90
N LEU A 799 20.07 38.42 -11.10
CA LEU A 799 21.16 39.30 -11.50
C LEU A 799 21.00 39.73 -12.96
N ASP A 800 21.14 41.02 -13.23
CA ASP A 800 21.24 41.58 -14.58
C ASP A 800 22.68 41.55 -15.12
N GLU A 801 22.88 42.03 -16.36
CA GLU A 801 24.21 42.12 -17.00
C GLU A 801 25.21 42.99 -16.22
N ARG A 802 24.74 43.85 -15.31
CA ARG A 802 25.56 44.72 -14.45
C ARG A 802 25.71 44.16 -13.03
N GLN A 803 25.35 42.89 -12.81
CA GLN A 803 25.39 42.20 -11.52
C GLN A 803 24.56 42.89 -10.43
N GLN A 804 23.44 43.51 -10.80
CA GLN A 804 22.45 44.06 -9.86
C GLN A 804 21.18 43.19 -9.85
N LEU A 805 20.51 43.10 -8.69
CA LEU A 805 19.27 42.32 -8.57
C LEU A 805 18.07 43.08 -9.11
N GLN A 806 17.26 42.40 -9.93
CA GLN A 806 15.99 42.89 -10.44
C GLN A 806 14.85 41.91 -10.10
N GLN A 807 13.65 42.45 -9.88
CA GLN A 807 12.44 41.66 -9.65
C GLN A 807 11.85 41.17 -10.97
N VAL A 808 11.62 39.87 -11.08
CA VAL A 808 11.11 39.24 -12.29
C VAL A 808 10.01 38.22 -11.96
N VAL A 809 9.08 38.04 -12.89
CA VAL A 809 8.09 36.95 -12.87
C VAL A 809 8.43 36.04 -14.04
N ARG A 810 8.93 34.85 -13.74
CA ARG A 810 9.33 33.83 -14.72
C ARG A 810 8.90 32.44 -14.25
N ASP A 811 8.92 31.48 -15.14
CA ASP A 811 8.59 30.10 -14.81
C ASP A 811 9.57 29.51 -13.78
N ALA A 812 9.04 28.77 -12.82
CA ALA A 812 9.84 28.06 -11.82
C ALA A 812 10.90 27.16 -12.49
N GLY A 813 12.05 26.97 -11.86
CA GLY A 813 13.17 26.14 -12.36
C GLY A 813 14.03 26.77 -13.45
N SER A 814 13.79 28.05 -13.79
CA SER A 814 14.57 28.81 -14.79
C SER A 814 15.83 29.48 -14.20
N ASN A 815 16.34 28.98 -13.07
CA ASN A 815 17.54 29.50 -12.41
C ASN A 815 18.81 29.13 -13.18
N ASN A 816 19.73 30.10 -13.31
CA ASN A 816 21.00 29.93 -14.01
C ASN A 816 22.14 29.45 -13.09
N CYS A 817 21.99 29.64 -11.77
CA CYS A 817 22.94 29.20 -10.76
C CYS A 817 22.21 28.43 -9.63
N GLY A 818 22.98 27.82 -8.74
CA GLY A 818 22.48 27.02 -7.60
C GLY A 818 21.91 27.83 -6.43
N MET A 819 21.62 29.12 -6.62
CA MET A 819 21.05 30.02 -5.62
C MET A 819 19.85 30.78 -6.20
N VAL A 820 18.75 30.79 -5.45
CA VAL A 820 17.54 31.53 -5.81
C VAL A 820 17.16 32.48 -4.69
N ALA A 821 16.71 33.68 -5.04
CA ALA A 821 16.23 34.66 -4.08
C ALA A 821 14.87 35.23 -4.52
N TRP A 822 14.05 35.60 -3.55
CA TRP A 822 12.76 36.22 -3.78
C TRP A 822 12.52 37.36 -2.81
N ILE A 823 11.67 38.29 -3.23
CA ILE A 823 10.97 39.20 -2.33
C ILE A 823 9.54 38.67 -2.13
N PHE A 824 9.18 38.35 -0.90
CA PHE A 824 7.83 37.93 -0.53
C PHE A 824 7.10 39.11 0.10
N THR A 825 5.87 39.34 -0.35
CA THR A 825 4.93 40.25 0.32
C THR A 825 3.87 39.38 1.00
N LEU A 826 3.98 39.27 2.33
CA LEU A 826 3.14 38.43 3.18
C LEU A 826 2.07 39.28 3.86
N ARG A 827 0.80 38.93 3.71
CA ARG A 827 -0.30 39.59 4.45
C ARG A 827 -0.62 38.75 5.69
N THR A 828 -0.08 39.14 6.84
CA THR A 828 -0.25 38.44 8.13
C THR A 828 -1.29 39.13 9.01
N PRO A 829 -1.82 38.49 10.07
CA PRO A 829 -2.77 39.12 10.97
C PRO A 829 -2.27 40.43 11.60
N GLU A 830 -0.97 40.53 11.89
CA GLU A 830 -0.35 41.71 12.48
C GLU A 830 -0.13 42.83 11.45
N TYR A 831 0.07 42.46 10.18
CA TYR A 831 0.26 43.38 9.05
C TYR A 831 -0.66 43.00 7.88
N PRO A 832 -1.97 43.29 7.95
CA PRO A 832 -2.94 42.86 6.93
C PRO A 832 -2.70 43.48 5.56
N GLU A 833 -2.17 44.72 5.51
CA GLU A 833 -1.79 45.41 4.26
C GLU A 833 -0.60 44.75 3.56
N GLY A 834 0.20 43.99 4.29
CA GLY A 834 1.37 43.28 3.80
C GLY A 834 2.67 43.72 4.48
N ARG A 835 3.55 42.76 4.73
CA ARG A 835 4.94 42.95 5.15
C ARG A 835 5.87 42.26 4.17
N GLN A 836 7.05 42.84 3.95
CA GLN A 836 8.03 42.29 3.02
C GLN A 836 9.15 41.55 3.73
N ILE A 837 9.63 40.48 3.12
CA ILE A 837 10.85 39.76 3.51
C ILE A 837 11.63 39.35 2.27
N ILE A 838 12.94 39.16 2.42
CA ILE A 838 13.77 38.51 1.41
C ILE A 838 13.99 37.05 1.82
N VAL A 839 13.72 36.14 0.89
CA VAL A 839 13.97 34.70 1.07
C VAL A 839 15.06 34.29 0.11
N ILE A 840 16.12 33.69 0.62
CA ILE A 840 17.26 33.17 -0.14
C ILE A 840 17.32 31.65 0.07
N ALA A 841 17.55 30.88 -0.98
CA ALA A 841 17.57 29.42 -0.88
C ALA A 841 18.53 28.80 -1.88
N ASN A 842 19.26 27.76 -1.44
CA ASN A 842 20.05 26.92 -2.34
C ASN A 842 19.13 26.01 -3.17
N ASP A 843 19.46 25.83 -4.45
CA ASP A 843 18.90 24.76 -5.25
C ASP A 843 19.77 23.50 -5.14
N ILE A 844 19.42 22.60 -4.23
CA ILE A 844 20.11 21.31 -4.06
C ILE A 844 20.18 20.48 -5.36
N THR A 845 19.26 20.72 -6.30
CA THR A 845 19.21 19.97 -7.56
C THR A 845 20.30 20.41 -8.53
N PHE A 846 20.87 21.60 -8.33
CA PHE A 846 21.94 22.22 -9.10
C PHE A 846 23.28 22.05 -8.38
N ASN A 847 24.18 21.20 -8.90
CA ASN A 847 25.50 20.93 -8.30
C ASN A 847 25.46 20.65 -6.78
N ILE A 848 24.44 19.91 -6.31
CA ILE A 848 24.22 19.54 -4.90
C ILE A 848 24.07 20.78 -3.99
N GLY A 849 23.61 21.90 -4.55
CA GLY A 849 23.45 23.16 -3.83
C GLY A 849 24.77 23.78 -3.36
N SER A 850 25.90 23.40 -3.98
CA SER A 850 27.22 23.91 -3.61
C SER A 850 27.39 25.41 -3.92
N PHE A 851 28.11 26.11 -3.04
CA PHE A 851 28.44 27.53 -3.19
C PHE A 851 29.61 27.72 -4.15
N GLY A 852 29.32 28.19 -5.36
CA GLY A 852 30.30 28.78 -6.27
C GLY A 852 30.23 30.30 -6.27
N PRO A 853 31.08 30.98 -7.06
CA PRO A 853 31.21 32.43 -7.01
C PRO A 853 29.93 33.17 -7.43
N GLU A 854 29.16 32.59 -8.36
CA GLU A 854 27.87 33.14 -8.78
C GLU A 854 26.80 33.01 -7.69
N GLU A 855 26.75 31.85 -7.03
CA GLU A 855 25.84 31.61 -5.92
C GLU A 855 26.13 32.54 -4.73
N ASP A 856 27.41 32.71 -4.40
CA ASP A 856 27.89 33.65 -3.38
C ASP A 856 27.47 35.09 -3.70
N LEU A 857 27.55 35.49 -4.97
CA LEU A 857 27.17 36.83 -5.42
C LEU A 857 25.67 37.08 -5.31
N VAL A 858 24.83 36.12 -5.73
CA VAL A 858 23.36 36.21 -5.57
C VAL A 858 23.00 36.34 -4.09
N PHE A 859 23.58 35.50 -3.24
CA PHE A 859 23.35 35.55 -1.79
C PHE A 859 23.76 36.91 -1.21
N TYR A 860 24.98 37.37 -1.53
CA TYR A 860 25.51 38.65 -1.06
C TYR A 860 24.59 39.81 -1.45
N LYS A 861 24.20 39.90 -2.73
CA LYS A 861 23.36 40.98 -3.24
C LYS A 861 21.95 40.96 -2.64
N ALA A 862 21.38 39.76 -2.43
CA ALA A 862 20.06 39.65 -1.81
C ALA A 862 20.10 40.04 -0.33
N SER A 863 21.15 39.66 0.40
CA SER A 863 21.37 40.07 1.79
C SER A 863 21.62 41.59 1.91
N GLU A 864 22.41 42.17 1.00
CA GLU A 864 22.65 43.61 0.91
C GLU A 864 21.34 44.38 0.64
N MET A 865 20.50 43.87 -0.26
CA MET A 865 19.18 44.46 -0.55
C MET A 865 18.26 44.40 0.66
N ALA A 866 18.23 43.29 1.40
CA ALA A 866 17.40 43.14 2.61
C ALA A 866 17.74 44.22 3.64
N ARG A 867 19.05 44.44 3.86
CA ARG A 867 19.54 45.49 4.77
C ARG A 867 19.24 46.89 4.28
N LYS A 868 19.47 47.20 3.00
CA LYS A 868 19.14 48.51 2.42
C LYS A 868 17.67 48.87 2.56
N LEU A 869 16.78 47.87 2.48
CA LEU A 869 15.34 48.05 2.67
C LEU A 869 14.90 47.95 4.14
N GLY A 870 15.78 47.56 5.06
CA GLY A 870 15.46 47.34 6.47
C GLY A 870 14.47 46.19 6.70
N ILE A 871 14.38 45.23 5.78
CA ILE A 871 13.42 44.11 5.84
C ILE A 871 14.09 42.81 6.27
N PRO A 872 13.36 41.88 6.93
CA PRO A 872 13.90 40.60 7.36
C PRO A 872 14.48 39.75 6.21
N ARG A 873 15.56 39.03 6.52
CA ARG A 873 16.19 38.05 5.63
C ARG A 873 16.01 36.63 6.18
N VAL A 874 15.37 35.78 5.39
CA VAL A 874 15.20 34.35 5.65
C VAL A 874 16.10 33.56 4.71
N TYR A 875 16.90 32.66 5.24
CA TYR A 875 17.75 31.77 4.45
C TYR A 875 17.31 30.30 4.64
N LEU A 876 17.07 29.60 3.53
CA LEU A 876 16.68 28.18 3.51
C LEU A 876 17.91 27.36 3.09
N SER A 877 18.50 26.65 4.04
CA SER A 877 19.83 26.05 3.89
C SER A 877 19.73 24.58 3.47
N ALA A 878 19.95 24.31 2.18
CA ALA A 878 20.08 22.95 1.63
C ALA A 878 21.28 22.89 0.68
N ASN A 879 22.48 22.73 1.24
CA ASN A 879 23.75 22.81 0.51
C ASN A 879 24.77 21.77 0.99
N SER A 880 25.86 21.65 0.23
CA SER A 880 27.03 20.82 0.56
C SER A 880 28.28 21.66 0.87
N GLY A 881 28.11 22.92 1.30
CA GLY A 881 29.21 23.87 1.51
C GLY A 881 29.80 24.46 0.21
N ALA A 882 31.05 24.93 0.30
CA ALA A 882 31.78 25.46 -0.84
C ALA A 882 31.93 24.41 -1.95
N ARG A 883 31.79 24.84 -3.20
CA ARG A 883 32.00 23.96 -4.35
C ARG A 883 33.44 23.46 -4.34
N ILE A 884 33.60 22.18 -4.59
CA ILE A 884 34.89 21.53 -4.76
C ILE A 884 34.92 20.94 -6.16
N GLY A 885 36.07 21.03 -6.81
CA GLY A 885 36.26 20.47 -8.14
C GLY A 885 37.72 20.21 -8.43
N LEU A 886 37.96 19.39 -9.44
CA LEU A 886 39.27 19.15 -10.02
C LEU A 886 39.23 19.58 -11.49
N ALA A 887 40.38 19.98 -12.03
CA ALA A 887 40.51 20.36 -13.44
C ALA A 887 40.37 19.12 -14.34
N SER A 888 39.15 18.82 -14.77
CA SER A 888 38.81 17.63 -15.57
C SER A 888 39.59 17.52 -16.87
N GLU A 889 39.94 18.65 -17.47
CA GLU A 889 40.76 18.75 -18.67
C GLU A 889 42.19 18.24 -18.46
N VAL A 890 42.72 18.33 -17.23
CA VAL A 890 44.06 17.84 -16.88
C VAL A 890 44.03 16.35 -16.57
N ILE A 891 42.94 15.84 -15.98
CA ILE A 891 42.81 14.44 -15.52
C ILE A 891 43.09 13.42 -16.64
N GLY A 892 42.61 13.71 -17.86
CA GLY A 892 42.80 12.82 -19.01
C GLY A 892 44.18 12.91 -19.68
N LEU A 893 45.02 13.87 -19.27
CA LEU A 893 46.25 14.23 -20.00
C LEU A 893 47.53 14.08 -19.17
N PHE A 894 47.45 14.01 -17.84
CA PHE A 894 48.64 13.87 -16.99
C PHE A 894 49.15 12.42 -16.94
N ASN A 895 50.46 12.29 -16.80
CA ASN A 895 51.19 11.06 -16.64
C ASN A 895 51.88 11.04 -15.27
N SER A 896 52.11 9.85 -14.71
CA SER A 896 52.84 9.66 -13.46
C SER A 896 54.26 9.20 -13.74
N CYS A 897 55.24 9.86 -13.12
CA CYS A 897 56.63 9.40 -13.12
C CYS A 897 56.81 8.36 -11.99
N TRP A 898 56.63 7.07 -12.29
CA TRP A 898 56.74 5.98 -11.31
C TRP A 898 58.17 5.82 -10.78
N ASN A 899 58.30 5.34 -9.53
CA ASN A 899 59.61 4.92 -9.01
C ASN A 899 60.13 3.68 -9.75
N ASP A 900 59.21 2.79 -10.13
CA ASP A 900 59.46 1.56 -10.89
C ASP A 900 58.25 1.31 -11.79
N ALA A 901 58.41 1.49 -13.10
CA ALA A 901 57.31 1.35 -14.06
C ALA A 901 56.74 -0.07 -14.12
N SER A 902 57.51 -1.09 -13.73
CA SER A 902 57.05 -2.48 -13.66
C SER A 902 56.25 -2.78 -12.40
N ASN A 903 56.37 -1.95 -11.35
CA ASN A 903 55.67 -2.12 -10.08
C ASN A 903 55.17 -0.77 -9.50
N PRO A 904 54.01 -0.26 -9.96
CA PRO A 904 53.43 1.01 -9.51
C PRO A 904 53.12 1.07 -8.00
N ALA A 905 52.99 -0.08 -7.32
CA ALA A 905 52.72 -0.12 -5.88
C ALA A 905 53.88 0.45 -5.03
N LYS A 906 55.08 0.60 -5.63
CA LYS A 906 56.21 1.31 -5.00
C LYS A 906 56.07 2.84 -5.01
N GLY A 907 54.97 3.37 -5.54
CA GLY A 907 54.68 4.81 -5.59
C GLY A 907 55.31 5.53 -6.79
N PHE A 908 55.15 6.86 -6.81
CA PHE A 908 55.58 7.75 -7.89
C PHE A 908 56.37 8.95 -7.35
N LYS A 909 57.17 9.59 -8.21
CA LYS A 909 57.98 10.79 -7.90
C LYS A 909 57.18 12.08 -8.06
N TYR A 910 56.53 12.26 -9.21
CA TYR A 910 55.74 13.45 -9.57
C TYR A 910 54.78 13.14 -10.74
N ILE A 911 53.90 14.08 -11.05
CA ILE A 911 53.01 14.06 -12.22
C ILE A 911 53.47 15.07 -13.28
N TYR A 912 53.31 14.75 -14.56
CA TYR A 912 53.78 15.58 -15.68
C TYR A 912 52.86 15.47 -16.91
N LEU A 913 52.99 16.41 -17.83
CA LEU A 913 52.39 16.35 -19.16
C LEU A 913 53.46 16.04 -20.20
N THR A 914 53.09 15.28 -21.23
CA THR A 914 53.91 15.13 -22.43
C THR A 914 53.83 16.40 -23.30
N ASP A 915 54.78 16.58 -24.22
CA ASP A 915 54.74 17.66 -25.22
C ASP A 915 53.41 17.71 -26.00
N ALA A 916 52.84 16.54 -26.29
CA ALA A 916 51.55 16.44 -26.98
C ALA A 916 50.38 16.85 -26.07
N GLY A 917 50.39 16.40 -24.81
CA GLY A 917 49.38 16.77 -23.82
C GLY A 917 49.38 18.26 -23.50
N LEU A 918 50.57 18.88 -23.40
CA LEU A 918 50.70 20.32 -23.18
C LEU A 918 50.15 21.13 -24.35
N LYS A 919 50.51 20.79 -25.60
CA LYS A 919 49.96 21.47 -26.79
C LYS A 919 48.43 21.33 -26.91
N GLN A 920 47.89 20.20 -26.47
CA GLN A 920 46.45 19.99 -26.45
C GLN A 920 45.74 20.88 -25.41
N LEU A 921 46.36 21.07 -24.24
CA LEU A 921 45.89 22.03 -23.23
C LEU A 921 46.02 23.48 -23.72
N GLU A 922 47.16 23.87 -24.27
CA GLU A 922 47.39 25.23 -24.81
C GLU A 922 46.34 25.60 -25.88
N ALA A 923 45.97 24.66 -26.75
CA ALA A 923 44.91 24.89 -27.74
C ALA A 923 43.51 25.07 -27.11
N GLN A 924 43.26 24.53 -25.92
CA GLN A 924 42.04 24.76 -25.15
C GLN A 924 42.12 26.09 -24.39
N GLU A 925 43.29 26.44 -23.84
CA GLU A 925 43.56 27.71 -23.17
C GLU A 925 43.39 28.90 -24.12
N GLU A 926 43.82 28.79 -25.38
CA GLU A 926 43.60 29.83 -26.41
C GLU A 926 42.11 30.10 -26.68
N ARG A 927 41.25 29.08 -26.54
CA ARG A 927 39.80 29.21 -26.76
C ARG A 927 39.09 29.76 -25.53
N SER A 928 39.53 29.39 -24.33
CA SER A 928 38.91 29.82 -23.07
C SER A 928 39.45 31.15 -22.55
N GLY A 929 40.64 31.55 -23.00
CA GLY A 929 41.38 32.71 -22.49
C GLY A 929 41.91 32.54 -21.06
N LYS A 930 41.88 31.30 -20.51
CA LYS A 930 42.30 30.98 -19.14
C LYS A 930 43.34 29.87 -19.15
N LYS A 931 44.39 30.04 -18.34
CA LYS A 931 45.47 29.07 -18.19
C LYS A 931 45.07 27.96 -17.21
N SER A 932 45.26 26.69 -17.59
CA SER A 932 44.86 25.51 -16.80
C SER A 932 45.97 25.00 -15.90
N VAL A 933 47.24 25.04 -16.31
CA VAL A 933 48.37 24.51 -15.53
C VAL A 933 49.62 25.39 -15.57
N ILE A 934 50.46 25.27 -14.55
CA ILE A 934 51.83 25.78 -14.53
C ILE A 934 52.76 24.56 -14.53
N THR A 935 53.71 24.54 -15.47
CA THR A 935 54.62 23.41 -15.66
C THR A 935 56.08 23.84 -15.68
N GLU A 936 56.95 22.95 -15.22
CA GLU A 936 58.40 23.05 -15.28
C GLU A 936 58.94 21.96 -16.22
N THR A 937 59.75 22.33 -17.22
CA THR A 937 60.30 21.36 -18.17
C THR A 937 61.50 20.62 -17.56
N VAL A 938 61.43 19.29 -17.52
CA VAL A 938 62.45 18.39 -17.00
C VAL A 938 62.76 17.32 -18.05
N VAL A 939 64.02 16.92 -18.17
CA VAL A 939 64.42 15.80 -19.03
C VAL A 939 64.77 14.61 -18.14
N GLU A 940 63.97 13.54 -18.21
CA GLU A 940 64.18 12.30 -17.46
C GLU A 940 63.94 11.10 -18.39
N ASP A 941 64.81 10.09 -18.32
CA ASP A 941 64.82 8.91 -19.22
C ASP A 941 64.91 9.24 -20.73
N GLY A 942 65.48 10.40 -21.08
CA GLY A 942 65.58 10.86 -22.48
C GLY A 942 64.28 11.44 -23.06
N GLU A 943 63.24 11.58 -22.23
CA GLU A 943 61.96 12.20 -22.59
C GLU A 943 61.86 13.60 -21.99
N THR A 944 61.39 14.57 -22.78
CA THR A 944 61.04 15.90 -22.27
C THR A 944 59.68 15.83 -21.60
N ARG A 945 59.66 16.06 -20.29
CA ARG A 945 58.47 15.99 -19.43
C ARG A 945 58.16 17.38 -18.86
N HIS A 946 56.91 17.80 -18.96
CA HIS A 946 56.44 19.06 -18.35
C HIS A 946 55.83 18.76 -17.00
N LYS A 947 56.68 18.74 -15.96
CA LYS A 947 56.27 18.48 -14.58
C LYS A 947 55.25 19.53 -14.14
N ILE A 948 54.11 19.10 -13.62
CA ILE A 948 53.06 20.00 -13.16
C ILE A 948 53.45 20.52 -11.77
N THR A 949 53.58 21.84 -11.63
CA THR A 949 53.82 22.50 -10.33
C THR A 949 52.51 22.94 -9.69
N ASP A 950 51.63 23.55 -10.48
CA ASP A 950 50.36 24.12 -10.03
C ASP A 950 49.25 23.80 -11.03
N VAL A 951 48.06 23.48 -10.51
CA VAL A 951 46.85 23.27 -11.31
C VAL A 951 45.89 24.40 -10.99
N ILE A 952 45.56 25.21 -12.01
CA ILE A 952 44.65 26.35 -11.91
C ILE A 952 43.25 25.94 -12.35
N GLY A 953 43.15 25.27 -13.51
CA GLY A 953 41.89 24.90 -14.15
C GLY A 953 41.28 26.01 -15.01
N ALA A 954 40.63 25.63 -16.11
CA ALA A 954 39.94 26.55 -17.01
C ALA A 954 38.55 26.97 -16.47
N VAL A 955 37.93 26.11 -15.67
CA VAL A 955 36.61 26.33 -15.06
C VAL A 955 36.76 27.03 -13.72
N ASP A 956 35.87 27.99 -13.44
CA ASP A 956 35.84 28.72 -12.17
C ASP A 956 35.07 27.93 -11.10
N GLY A 957 35.43 28.12 -9.83
CA GLY A 957 34.76 27.51 -8.69
C GLY A 957 35.19 26.08 -8.35
N LEU A 958 36.49 25.80 -8.45
CA LEU A 958 37.16 24.56 -8.06
C LEU A 958 37.73 24.62 -6.63
N GLY A 959 38.15 25.81 -6.16
CA GLY A 959 38.89 25.95 -4.89
C GLY A 959 38.79 27.31 -4.20
N VAL A 960 39.91 28.05 -4.14
CA VAL A 960 40.10 29.22 -3.25
C VAL A 960 39.21 30.41 -3.57
N GLU A 961 38.77 30.54 -4.81
CA GLU A 961 37.76 31.49 -5.27
C GLU A 961 36.42 31.31 -4.53
N ASN A 962 36.02 30.07 -4.25
CA ASN A 962 34.81 29.76 -3.47
C ASN A 962 35.01 30.10 -1.99
N LEU A 963 36.23 29.93 -1.45
CA LEU A 963 36.55 30.33 -0.09
C LEU A 963 36.50 31.86 0.08
N ARG A 964 36.95 32.59 -0.94
CA ARG A 964 36.82 34.05 -0.98
C ARG A 964 35.35 34.48 -0.99
N GLY A 965 34.52 33.85 -1.82
CA GLY A 965 33.08 34.12 -1.87
C GLY A 965 32.36 33.73 -0.57
N SER A 966 32.72 32.58 0.02
CA SER A 966 32.27 32.16 1.36
C SER A 966 32.61 33.20 2.43
N GLY A 967 33.83 33.75 2.40
CA GLY A 967 34.24 34.84 3.31
C GLY A 967 33.43 36.12 3.12
N LEU A 968 33.10 36.47 1.87
CA LEU A 968 32.26 37.62 1.53
C LEU A 968 30.85 37.49 2.14
N ILE A 969 30.18 36.35 1.93
CA ILE A 969 28.82 36.13 2.46
C ILE A 969 28.80 35.97 3.98
N ALA A 970 29.87 35.43 4.58
CA ALA A 970 30.01 35.34 6.04
C ALA A 970 30.13 36.73 6.66
N GLY A 971 30.98 37.60 6.09
CA GLY A 971 31.12 38.99 6.53
C GLY A 971 29.84 39.82 6.30
N GLU A 972 29.09 39.56 5.24
CA GLU A 972 27.78 40.18 5.04
C GLU A 972 26.72 39.68 6.02
N THR A 973 26.70 38.38 6.30
CA THR A 973 25.73 37.80 7.25
C THR A 973 25.98 38.29 8.67
N SER A 974 27.25 38.44 9.08
CA SER A 974 27.61 39.05 10.37
C SER A 974 27.04 40.47 10.47
N ARG A 975 27.22 41.29 9.44
CA ARG A 975 26.65 42.65 9.40
C ARG A 975 25.12 42.67 9.35
N ALA A 976 24.51 41.72 8.64
CA ALA A 976 23.05 41.62 8.56
C ALA A 976 22.41 41.25 9.91
N TYR A 977 23.07 40.40 10.71
CA TYR A 977 22.59 40.00 12.03
C TYR A 977 22.44 41.20 12.99
N ASP A 978 23.37 42.15 12.94
CA ASP A 978 23.34 43.35 13.78
C ASP A 978 22.33 44.42 13.29
N ASP A 979 21.88 44.34 12.02
CA ASP A 979 21.14 45.40 11.31
C ASP A 979 19.66 45.05 11.08
N ILE A 980 19.37 43.81 10.67
CA ILE A 980 18.02 43.34 10.33
C ILE A 980 17.71 42.01 11.01
N PHE A 981 16.42 41.64 11.04
CA PHE A 981 16.05 40.29 11.48
C PHE A 981 16.60 39.25 10.49
N THR A 982 17.38 38.30 11.01
CA THR A 982 17.91 37.18 10.25
C THR A 982 17.48 35.85 10.85
N ILE A 983 17.04 34.92 10.01
CA ILE A 983 16.74 33.53 10.41
C ILE A 983 17.19 32.57 9.32
N THR A 984 17.62 31.38 9.73
CA THR A 984 18.00 30.28 8.85
C THR A 984 17.19 29.04 9.20
N LEU A 985 16.66 28.34 8.18
CA LEU A 985 16.01 27.03 8.30
C LEU A 985 16.92 25.93 7.75
#